data_AF-A0A3D5FAP2-F1
#
_entry.id   AF-A0A3D5FAP2-F1
#
_cell.length_a   1.000
_cell.length_b   1.000
_cell.length_c   1.000
_cell.angle_alpha   90.00
_cell.angle_beta   90.00
_cell.angle_gamma   90.00
#
_symmetry.space_group_name_H-M   'P 1'
#
loop_
_entity.id
_entity.type
_entity.pdbx_description
1 polymer ?
#
loop_
_entity_poly.entity_id
_entity_poly.type
_entity_poly.pdbx_seq_one_letter_code
_entity_poly.pdbx_strand_id
1 'polypeptide(L)'
;MVLTEYLQRVDKTRLQQLSQGLGVPLVLLAIMGMVILPMPPILLDVLFSFNIALSLVIILVAVLTNRPVDFGIFPLVLLIATVLRLALNVASTRVVLLYGHEGGDAAGKVIEAFGEVVIGGNYAVGVVVFAILLIINFKVVTAGAGRISEVGARFTLDAMPGKQMAIDADLNAGYIDQDEARRRREDITAEADFYGSMDGASKFVKGDAIAGLFIMLINIVGGLFIGMIQHDLSFGNALEVYTILTIGDGLVAQIPSLLLSVATAIIVTRENESQEMGSEVTTQLGNKKALYISSGILFVMGIVPGMPHLAFLGFSALAGGYAYYLSYAEKRKAEQPPAPVVSNNAEDNVPAEIKELGWDDVQHVDTIGLEVGYRLIPLVDKTQGGELLTRIKGVRKKLSQELGFLIPPVHIRDNLDLDPNAYNISMLGVTIGDAEVSHDEELAINPGQVFGKLEGRATRDPAFGLDAVWIKPAQREHAQTLGYTVVDAATVIATHLSQLLTNNAYQLLGFEEVQQLMDMLAKHNPKLVEGLIPDLLSLATVVKVLQTLLYEGVPIRDMRTIVQTLTEYAPKSQDPDVLVSAVRIALKRLIVQEINSGGAELPVITLAPELEQMLHQSLQAGGDDGAGIEPGLAERLQQSLQQAGQQQELAGEP
;
A
#
# COMPACT_ATOMS: atom_id res chain seq x y z
N MET A 1 -17.05 -57.47 32.16
CA MET A 1 -18.29 -56.81 31.72
C MET A 1 -18.77 -55.69 32.66
N VAL A 2 -18.53 -55.76 33.98
CA VAL A 2 -18.98 -54.71 34.94
C VAL A 2 -18.13 -53.42 34.90
N LEU A 3 -16.86 -53.49 34.47
CA LEU A 3 -15.97 -52.31 34.36
C LEU A 3 -16.33 -51.41 33.16
N THR A 4 -16.90 -51.99 32.11
CA THR A 4 -17.24 -51.31 30.86
C THR A 4 -18.50 -50.45 31.00
N GLU A 5 -19.45 -50.87 31.85
CA GLU A 5 -20.64 -50.07 32.20
C GLU A 5 -20.31 -48.88 33.11
N TYR A 6 -19.27 -48.96 33.94
CA TYR A 6 -18.88 -47.85 34.82
C TYR A 6 -18.20 -46.71 34.04
N LEU A 7 -17.42 -47.05 33.00
CA LEU A 7 -16.79 -46.08 32.10
C LEU A 7 -17.79 -45.38 31.15
N GLN A 8 -18.98 -45.96 30.93
CA GLN A 8 -20.05 -45.35 30.12
C GLN A 8 -20.95 -44.38 30.90
N ARG A 9 -20.88 -44.36 32.24
CA ARG A 9 -21.56 -43.36 33.09
C ARG A 9 -20.78 -42.08 33.33
N VAL A 10 -19.59 -41.99 32.76
CA VAL A 10 -18.77 -40.79 32.82
C VAL A 10 -19.30 -39.81 31.76
N ASP A 11 -20.12 -38.87 32.20
CA ASP A 11 -20.69 -37.78 31.40
C ASP A 11 -19.58 -37.05 30.62
N LYS A 12 -19.47 -37.32 29.32
CA LYS A 12 -18.49 -36.67 28.43
C LYS A 12 -18.65 -35.15 28.41
N THR A 13 -19.87 -34.66 28.63
CA THR A 13 -20.24 -33.24 28.76
C THR A 13 -19.76 -32.61 30.07
N ARG A 14 -19.79 -33.33 31.22
CA ARG A 14 -19.19 -32.85 32.47
C ARG A 14 -17.66 -32.86 32.40
N LEU A 15 -17.05 -33.84 31.75
CA LEU A 15 -15.61 -33.86 31.50
C LEU A 15 -15.15 -32.75 30.56
N GLN A 16 -15.93 -32.44 29.51
CA GLN A 16 -15.67 -31.28 28.65
C GLN A 16 -15.75 -29.96 29.42
N GLN A 17 -16.77 -29.78 30.28
CA GLN A 17 -16.88 -28.58 31.13
C GLN A 17 -15.80 -28.49 32.23
N LEU A 18 -15.34 -29.61 32.79
CA LEU A 18 -14.18 -29.65 33.70
C LEU A 18 -12.86 -29.38 32.97
N SER A 19 -12.70 -29.85 31.72
CA SER A 19 -11.49 -29.64 30.92
C SER A 19 -11.31 -28.19 30.45
N GLN A 20 -12.38 -27.42 30.34
CA GLN A 20 -12.35 -26.01 29.91
C GLN A 20 -11.76 -25.07 30.97
N GLY A 21 -11.60 -25.51 32.23
CA GLY A 21 -11.02 -24.69 33.31
C GLY A 21 -9.79 -25.30 34.01
N LEU A 22 -9.52 -26.60 33.85
CA LEU A 22 -8.43 -27.30 34.55
C LEU A 22 -7.07 -27.29 33.82
N GLY A 23 -7.01 -26.84 32.57
CA GLY A 23 -5.78 -26.86 31.77
C GLY A 23 -4.62 -26.06 32.39
N VAL A 24 -4.87 -24.81 32.78
CA VAL A 24 -3.84 -23.93 33.36
C VAL A 24 -3.32 -24.45 34.71
N PRO A 25 -4.18 -24.84 35.69
CA PRO A 25 -3.71 -25.45 36.92
C PRO A 25 -2.89 -26.73 36.71
N LEU A 26 -3.25 -27.54 35.73
CA LEU A 26 -2.56 -28.80 35.43
C LEU A 26 -1.17 -28.56 34.80
N VAL A 27 -1.06 -27.57 33.90
CA VAL A 27 0.24 -27.12 33.35
C VAL A 27 1.13 -26.56 34.46
N LEU A 28 0.59 -25.73 35.37
CA LEU A 28 1.34 -25.20 36.52
C LEU A 28 1.82 -26.32 37.47
N LEU A 29 0.95 -27.29 37.77
CA LEU A 29 1.33 -28.45 38.57
C LEU A 29 2.40 -29.31 37.89
N ALA A 30 2.32 -29.49 36.58
CA ALA A 30 3.33 -30.20 35.81
C ALA A 30 4.69 -29.48 35.86
N ILE A 31 4.71 -28.16 35.66
CA ILE A 31 5.91 -27.32 35.76
C ILE A 31 6.52 -27.41 37.17
N MET A 32 5.70 -27.23 38.22
CA MET A 32 6.16 -27.31 39.61
C MET A 32 6.68 -28.70 39.96
N GLY A 33 5.99 -29.74 39.50
CA GLY A 33 6.38 -31.13 39.66
C GLY A 33 7.75 -31.40 39.03
N MET A 34 8.00 -30.85 37.83
CA MET A 34 9.27 -31.01 37.12
C MET A 34 10.46 -30.37 37.82
N VAL A 35 10.25 -29.25 38.54
CA VAL A 35 11.29 -28.59 39.34
C VAL A 35 11.60 -29.36 40.63
N ILE A 36 10.56 -29.92 41.29
CA ILE A 36 10.69 -30.53 42.62
C ILE A 36 11.09 -32.01 42.54
N LEU A 37 10.54 -32.77 41.59
CA LEU A 37 10.73 -34.22 41.48
C LEU A 37 11.92 -34.55 40.58
N PRO A 38 12.69 -35.61 40.89
CA PRO A 38 13.74 -36.09 40.00
C PRO A 38 13.10 -36.68 38.73
N MET A 39 13.51 -36.15 37.58
CA MET A 39 12.96 -36.52 36.27
C MET A 39 13.77 -37.66 35.65
N PRO A 40 13.13 -38.74 35.17
CA PRO A 40 13.81 -39.79 34.41
C PRO A 40 14.38 -39.22 33.09
N PRO A 41 15.60 -39.63 32.66
CA PRO A 41 16.21 -39.14 31.41
C PRO A 41 15.33 -39.31 30.16
N ILE A 42 14.58 -40.41 30.06
CA ILE A 42 13.66 -40.66 28.94
C ILE A 42 12.55 -39.59 28.87
N LEU A 43 12.03 -39.17 30.04
CA LEU A 43 10.97 -38.16 30.08
C LEU A 43 11.52 -36.78 29.72
N LEU A 44 12.76 -36.47 30.11
CA LEU A 44 13.46 -35.26 29.66
C LEU A 44 13.65 -35.24 28.15
N ASP A 45 14.14 -36.33 27.55
CA ASP A 45 14.31 -36.44 26.09
C ASP A 45 13.00 -36.20 25.33
N VAL A 46 11.89 -36.79 25.81
CA VAL A 46 10.56 -36.59 25.22
C VAL A 46 10.11 -35.14 25.34
N LEU A 47 10.27 -34.52 26.51
CA LEU A 47 9.84 -33.15 26.74
C LEU A 47 10.70 -32.11 26.01
N PHE A 48 12.01 -32.33 25.88
CA PHE A 48 12.88 -31.50 25.06
C PHE A 48 12.55 -31.62 23.58
N SER A 49 12.35 -32.85 23.08
CA SER A 49 11.93 -33.09 21.69
C SER A 49 10.58 -32.43 21.41
N PHE A 50 9.64 -32.53 22.35
CA PHE A 50 8.35 -31.85 22.29
C PHE A 50 8.51 -30.33 22.27
N ASN A 51 9.40 -29.76 23.09
CA ASN A 51 9.66 -28.33 23.11
C ASN A 51 10.22 -27.82 21.77
N ILE A 52 11.16 -28.56 21.16
CA ILE A 52 11.70 -28.26 19.82
C ILE A 52 10.59 -28.35 18.76
N ALA A 53 9.80 -29.42 18.77
CA ALA A 53 8.69 -29.59 17.84
C ALA A 53 7.63 -28.48 17.99
N LEU A 54 7.29 -28.11 19.23
CA LEU A 54 6.38 -27.00 19.53
C LEU A 54 6.91 -25.68 18.96
N SER A 55 8.19 -25.36 19.17
CA SER A 55 8.81 -24.16 18.60
C SER A 55 8.82 -24.15 17.07
N LEU A 56 9.02 -25.31 16.43
CA LEU A 56 8.92 -25.46 14.97
C LEU A 56 7.50 -25.26 14.45
N VAL A 57 6.49 -25.77 15.16
CA VAL A 57 5.08 -25.50 14.81
C VAL A 57 4.78 -24.02 14.97
N ILE A 58 5.23 -23.38 16.05
CA ILE A 58 4.99 -21.96 16.31
C ILE A 58 5.60 -21.08 15.22
N ILE A 59 6.85 -21.32 14.81
CA ILE A 59 7.46 -20.54 13.72
C ILE A 59 6.75 -20.77 12.39
N LEU A 60 6.30 -22.00 12.10
CA LEU A 60 5.57 -22.29 10.87
C LEU A 60 4.22 -21.57 10.84
N VAL A 61 3.47 -21.61 11.95
CA VAL A 61 2.22 -20.83 12.09
C VAL A 61 2.52 -19.34 11.94
N ALA A 62 3.55 -18.82 12.62
CA ALA A 62 3.94 -17.42 12.51
C ALA A 62 4.28 -16.99 11.06
N VAL A 63 4.89 -17.87 10.27
CA VAL A 63 5.20 -17.61 8.86
C VAL A 63 3.93 -17.61 8.01
N LEU A 64 3.00 -18.54 8.26
CA LEU A 64 1.80 -18.78 7.46
C LEU A 64 0.58 -17.89 7.83
N THR A 65 0.56 -17.26 9.01
CA THR A 65 -0.56 -16.41 9.43
C THR A 65 -0.60 -15.09 8.66
N ASN A 66 -1.71 -14.74 8.02
CA ASN A 66 -1.81 -13.50 7.23
C ASN A 66 -1.68 -12.23 8.09
N ARG A 67 -2.50 -12.07 9.13
CA ARG A 67 -2.42 -10.90 10.03
C ARG A 67 -1.96 -11.30 11.44
N PRO A 68 -1.13 -10.51 12.13
CA PRO A 68 -0.68 -10.82 13.49
C PRO A 68 -1.83 -11.15 14.47
N VAL A 69 -2.94 -10.41 14.37
CA VAL A 69 -4.13 -10.55 15.23
C VAL A 69 -4.86 -11.87 15.00
N ASP A 70 -4.76 -12.47 13.80
CA ASP A 70 -5.38 -13.77 13.50
C ASP A 70 -4.76 -14.90 14.36
N PHE A 71 -3.52 -14.71 14.85
CA PHE A 71 -2.89 -15.59 15.83
C PHE A 71 -2.91 -15.00 17.25
N GLY A 72 -4.08 -14.50 17.69
CA GLY A 72 -4.25 -13.80 18.97
C GLY A 72 -3.77 -14.53 20.23
N ILE A 73 -3.67 -15.87 20.22
CA ILE A 73 -3.15 -16.68 21.34
C ILE A 73 -1.61 -16.73 21.42
N PHE A 74 -0.91 -16.15 20.44
CA PHE A 74 0.55 -16.22 20.33
C PHE A 74 1.30 -15.74 21.59
N PRO A 75 0.98 -14.59 22.23
CA PRO A 75 1.68 -14.16 23.44
C PRO A 75 1.57 -15.16 24.59
N LEU A 76 0.41 -15.82 24.73
CA LEU A 76 0.18 -16.85 25.74
C LEU A 76 0.98 -18.12 25.43
N VAL A 77 0.99 -18.56 24.17
CA VAL A 77 1.78 -19.71 23.72
C VAL A 77 3.27 -19.45 23.94
N LEU A 78 3.76 -18.24 23.65
CA LEU A 78 5.14 -17.83 23.88
C LEU A 78 5.50 -17.89 25.36
N LEU A 79 4.62 -17.39 26.24
CA LEU A 79 4.81 -17.44 27.69
C LEU A 79 4.89 -18.89 28.18
N ILE A 80 3.92 -19.74 27.80
CA ILE A 80 3.89 -21.15 28.23
C ILE A 80 5.13 -21.91 27.71
N ALA A 81 5.50 -21.73 26.44
CA ALA A 81 6.67 -22.37 25.86
C ALA A 81 7.98 -21.94 26.54
N THR A 82 8.07 -20.67 26.95
CA THR A 82 9.22 -20.13 27.68
C THR A 82 9.29 -20.66 29.11
N VAL A 83 8.17 -20.71 29.84
CA VAL A 83 8.14 -21.27 31.20
C VAL A 83 8.43 -22.78 31.18
N LEU A 84 7.86 -23.52 30.23
CA LEU A 84 8.16 -24.94 30.04
C LEU A 84 9.65 -25.18 29.81
N ARG A 85 10.27 -24.37 28.95
CA ARG A 85 11.72 -24.42 28.67
C ARG A 85 12.54 -24.13 29.92
N LEU A 86 12.23 -23.05 30.64
CA LEU A 86 12.95 -22.70 31.88
C LEU A 86 12.86 -23.83 32.90
N ALA A 87 11.68 -24.42 33.06
CA ALA A 87 11.50 -25.54 33.97
C ALA A 87 12.30 -26.78 33.50
N LEU A 88 12.35 -27.05 32.18
CA LEU A 88 13.14 -28.15 31.62
C LEU A 88 14.63 -27.94 31.90
N ASN A 89 15.13 -26.72 31.76
CA ASN A 89 16.53 -26.38 32.06
C ASN A 89 16.86 -26.59 33.54
N VAL A 90 15.94 -26.27 34.45
CA VAL A 90 16.13 -26.52 35.88
C VAL A 90 16.13 -28.03 36.18
N ALA A 91 15.24 -28.79 35.55
CA ALA A 91 15.17 -30.23 35.72
C ALA A 91 16.39 -30.95 35.12
N SER A 92 16.84 -30.56 33.93
CA SER A 92 18.02 -31.12 33.28
C SER A 92 19.29 -30.78 34.05
N THR A 93 19.46 -29.55 34.52
CA THR A 93 20.56 -29.13 35.41
C THR A 93 20.71 -30.06 36.60
N ARG A 94 19.59 -30.40 37.26
CA ARG A 94 19.62 -31.32 38.40
C ARG A 94 20.11 -32.71 37.99
N VAL A 95 19.65 -33.23 36.84
CA VAL A 95 20.06 -34.54 36.33
C VAL A 95 21.54 -34.52 35.91
N VAL A 96 22.00 -33.48 35.21
CA VAL A 96 23.40 -33.27 34.83
C VAL A 96 24.30 -33.24 36.07
N LEU A 97 23.92 -32.51 37.12
CA LEU A 97 24.73 -32.42 38.34
C LEU A 97 24.74 -33.72 39.17
N LEU A 98 23.61 -34.42 39.26
CA LEU A 98 23.50 -35.67 40.05
C LEU A 98 24.09 -36.89 39.34
N TYR A 99 23.82 -37.04 38.05
CA TYR A 99 24.13 -38.26 37.28
C TYR A 99 25.20 -38.04 36.21
N GLY A 100 25.67 -36.80 35.98
CA GLY A 100 26.67 -36.53 34.95
C GLY A 100 27.98 -37.29 35.12
N HIS A 101 28.33 -37.74 36.33
CA HIS A 101 29.51 -38.57 36.56
C HIS A 101 29.41 -39.99 35.94
N GLU A 102 28.21 -40.45 35.59
CA GLU A 102 27.97 -41.78 35.02
C GLU A 102 28.24 -41.85 33.49
N GLY A 103 28.38 -40.71 32.80
CA GLY A 103 28.65 -40.65 31.36
C GLY A 103 27.81 -39.61 30.62
N GLY A 104 27.98 -39.54 29.29
CA GLY A 104 27.26 -38.61 28.41
C GLY A 104 25.76 -38.92 28.27
N ASP A 105 25.38 -40.19 28.35
CA ASP A 105 23.99 -40.66 28.23
C ASP A 105 23.17 -40.49 29.52
N ALA A 106 23.83 -40.23 30.65
CA ALA A 106 23.22 -40.12 31.97
C ALA A 106 22.21 -38.96 32.09
N ALA A 107 22.37 -37.91 31.29
CA ALA A 107 21.46 -36.76 31.27
C ALA A 107 20.34 -36.85 30.22
N GLY A 108 20.34 -37.90 29.38
CA GLY A 108 19.43 -38.06 28.25
C GLY A 108 20.16 -38.04 26.92
N LYS A 109 19.66 -38.81 25.96
CA LYS A 109 20.31 -39.00 24.64
C LYS A 109 20.22 -37.77 23.77
N VAL A 110 19.19 -36.94 23.97
CA VAL A 110 19.04 -35.69 23.22
C VAL A 110 20.17 -34.72 23.60
N ILE A 111 20.43 -34.54 24.90
CA ILE A 111 21.50 -33.68 25.40
C ILE A 111 22.86 -34.14 24.89
N GLU A 112 23.15 -35.43 24.98
CA GLU A 112 24.40 -36.03 24.49
C GLU A 112 24.61 -35.77 23.00
N ALA A 113 23.60 -36.09 22.17
CA ALA A 113 23.68 -35.94 20.72
C ALA A 113 23.92 -34.48 20.29
N PHE A 114 23.26 -33.52 20.93
CA PHE A 114 23.49 -32.09 20.65
C PHE A 114 24.87 -31.61 21.11
N GLY A 115 25.38 -32.12 22.22
CA GLY A 115 26.73 -31.84 22.71
C GLY A 115 27.81 -32.34 21.75
N GLU A 116 27.71 -33.59 21.30
CA GLU A 116 28.68 -34.20 20.38
C GLU A 116 28.74 -33.49 19.02
N VAL A 117 27.59 -33.12 18.45
CA VAL A 117 27.50 -32.46 17.12
C VAL A 117 28.27 -31.14 17.09
N VAL A 118 28.27 -30.37 18.18
CA VAL A 118 28.94 -29.05 18.23
C VAL A 118 30.41 -29.16 18.66
N ILE A 119 30.76 -30.15 19.47
CA ILE A 119 32.11 -30.32 19.99
C ILE A 119 33.02 -30.98 18.96
N GLY A 120 32.51 -31.88 18.12
CA GLY A 120 33.27 -32.49 17.01
C GLY A 120 34.58 -33.17 17.44
N GLY A 121 34.65 -33.62 18.70
CA GLY A 121 35.84 -34.21 19.33
C GLY A 121 36.86 -33.22 19.92
N ASN A 122 36.61 -31.90 19.87
CA ASN A 122 37.49 -30.89 20.48
C ASN A 122 36.70 -29.94 21.39
N TYR A 123 36.80 -30.18 22.70
CA TYR A 123 36.09 -29.43 23.74
C TYR A 123 36.39 -27.92 23.72
N ALA A 124 37.62 -27.51 23.37
CA ALA A 124 37.97 -26.10 23.31
C ALA A 124 37.25 -25.39 22.15
N VAL A 125 37.14 -26.05 20.99
CA VAL A 125 36.37 -25.54 19.85
C VAL A 125 34.87 -25.50 20.20
N GLY A 126 34.36 -26.54 20.84
CA GLY A 126 32.97 -26.61 21.28
C GLY A 126 32.57 -25.45 22.20
N VAL A 127 33.39 -25.13 23.20
CA VAL A 127 33.16 -23.98 24.10
C VAL A 127 33.13 -22.66 23.33
N VAL A 128 34.04 -22.45 22.37
CA VAL A 128 34.08 -21.22 21.55
C VAL A 128 32.85 -21.10 20.65
N VAL A 129 32.48 -22.17 19.94
CA VAL A 129 31.29 -22.18 19.06
C VAL A 129 30.03 -21.95 19.88
N PHE A 130 29.91 -22.61 21.03
CA PHE A 130 28.78 -22.44 21.93
C PHE A 130 28.69 -21.01 22.49
N ALA A 131 29.82 -20.41 22.90
CA ALA A 131 29.85 -19.02 23.35
C ALA A 131 29.39 -18.04 22.25
N ILE A 132 29.76 -18.28 20.98
CA ILE A 132 29.30 -17.48 19.84
C ILE A 132 27.79 -17.62 19.67
N LEU A 133 27.26 -18.85 19.67
CA LEU A 133 25.82 -19.11 19.55
C LEU A 133 25.02 -18.45 20.69
N LEU A 134 25.57 -18.47 21.90
CA LEU A 134 24.99 -17.80 23.06
C LEU A 134 24.94 -16.28 22.85
N ILE A 135 26.05 -15.67 22.42
CA ILE A 135 26.10 -14.21 22.16
C ILE A 135 25.10 -13.83 21.07
N ILE A 136 25.03 -14.59 19.98
CA ILE A 136 24.09 -14.32 18.88
C ILE A 136 22.65 -14.37 19.39
N ASN A 137 22.26 -15.45 20.06
CA ASN A 137 20.91 -15.57 20.57
C ASN A 137 20.57 -14.46 21.58
N PHE A 138 21.42 -14.21 22.58
CA PHE A 138 21.11 -13.24 23.63
C PHE A 138 21.17 -11.80 23.13
N LYS A 139 22.32 -11.40 22.56
CA LYS A 139 22.61 -9.99 22.25
C LYS A 139 22.01 -9.53 20.92
N VAL A 140 21.90 -10.42 19.94
CA VAL A 140 21.39 -10.07 18.61
C VAL A 140 19.91 -10.42 18.50
N VAL A 141 19.54 -11.68 18.72
CA VAL A 141 18.18 -12.14 18.40
C VAL A 141 17.18 -11.74 19.48
N THR A 142 17.36 -12.18 20.72
CA THR A 142 16.41 -11.94 21.82
C THR A 142 16.33 -10.45 22.19
N ALA A 143 17.47 -9.75 22.27
CA ALA A 143 17.48 -8.30 22.50
C ALA A 143 17.03 -7.48 21.27
N GLY A 144 17.15 -8.02 20.06
CA GLY A 144 16.61 -7.41 18.84
C GLY A 144 15.09 -7.53 18.79
N ALA A 145 14.57 -8.75 18.90
CA ALA A 145 13.14 -9.06 18.93
C ALA A 145 12.41 -8.29 20.04
N GLY A 146 13.00 -8.21 21.25
CA GLY A 146 12.42 -7.43 22.35
C GLY A 146 12.28 -5.94 22.05
N ARG A 147 13.29 -5.31 21.42
CA ARG A 147 13.22 -3.89 21.03
C ARG A 147 12.19 -3.65 19.94
N ILE A 148 12.11 -4.56 18.96
CA ILE A 148 11.13 -4.47 17.88
C ILE A 148 9.71 -4.61 18.44
N SER A 149 9.49 -5.57 19.36
CA SER A 149 8.20 -5.73 20.07
C SER A 149 7.82 -4.53 20.91
N GLU A 150 8.76 -3.94 21.65
CA GLU A 150 8.49 -2.76 22.50
C GLU A 150 8.11 -1.54 21.65
N VAL A 151 8.87 -1.28 20.58
CA VAL A 151 8.64 -0.15 19.69
C VAL A 151 7.37 -0.33 18.87
N GLY A 152 7.15 -1.52 18.30
CA GLY A 152 5.95 -1.86 17.55
C GLY A 152 4.69 -1.75 18.42
N ALA A 153 4.71 -2.32 19.62
CA ALA A 153 3.59 -2.20 20.54
C ALA A 153 3.30 -0.74 20.92
N ARG A 154 4.34 0.05 21.21
CA ARG A 154 4.16 1.46 21.55
C ARG A 154 3.54 2.26 20.41
N PHE A 155 4.04 2.13 19.18
CA PHE A 155 3.48 2.87 18.04
C PHE A 155 2.05 2.44 17.72
N THR A 156 1.75 1.14 17.77
CA THR A 156 0.38 0.65 17.54
C THR A 156 -0.57 1.15 18.63
N LEU A 157 -0.16 1.13 19.90
CA LEU A 157 -0.97 1.64 21.01
C LEU A 157 -1.15 3.16 20.96
N ASP A 158 -0.11 3.92 20.60
CA ASP A 158 -0.18 5.38 20.45
C ASP A 158 -1.11 5.79 19.29
N ALA A 159 -1.27 4.94 18.27
CA ALA A 159 -2.18 5.15 17.13
C ALA A 159 -3.65 4.79 17.42
N MET A 160 -3.95 4.12 18.53
CA MET A 160 -5.30 3.65 18.88
C MET A 160 -6.36 4.76 18.96
N PRO A 161 -6.10 5.91 19.63
CA PRO A 161 -7.09 6.99 19.70
C PRO A 161 -7.42 7.53 18.30
N GLY A 162 -6.43 7.63 17.42
CA GLY A 162 -6.64 8.07 16.03
C GLY A 162 -7.54 7.11 15.24
N LYS A 163 -7.29 5.79 15.35
CA LYS A 163 -8.13 4.77 14.71
C LYS A 163 -9.56 4.76 15.27
N GLN A 164 -9.74 4.93 16.58
CA GLN A 164 -11.07 5.01 17.20
C GLN A 164 -11.83 6.28 16.78
N MET A 165 -11.14 7.43 16.75
CA MET A 165 -11.71 8.68 16.26
C MET A 165 -12.10 8.60 14.78
N ALA A 166 -11.34 7.88 13.95
CA ALA A 166 -11.69 7.64 12.55
C ALA A 166 -12.99 6.83 12.42
N ILE A 167 -13.20 5.80 13.24
CA ILE A 167 -14.48 5.06 13.27
C ILE A 167 -15.63 5.95 13.72
N ASP A 168 -15.42 6.80 14.73
CA ASP A 168 -16.44 7.74 15.19
C ASP A 168 -16.78 8.77 14.10
N ALA A 169 -15.79 9.24 13.34
CA ALA A 169 -15.98 10.12 12.21
C ALA A 169 -16.77 9.42 11.08
N ASP A 170 -16.41 8.18 10.73
CA ASP A 170 -17.10 7.40 9.69
C ASP A 170 -18.55 7.07 10.07
N LEU A 171 -18.81 6.74 11.34
CA LEU A 171 -20.15 6.48 11.87
C LEU A 171 -21.00 7.75 11.86
N ASN A 172 -20.43 8.89 12.26
CA ASN A 172 -21.11 10.18 12.24
C ASN A 172 -21.36 10.71 10.82
N ALA A 173 -20.49 10.37 9.87
CA ALA A 173 -20.63 10.70 8.45
C ALA A 173 -21.57 9.74 7.69
N GLY A 174 -21.98 8.63 8.32
CA GLY A 174 -22.88 7.64 7.73
C GLY A 174 -22.22 6.69 6.72
N TYR A 175 -20.88 6.61 6.69
CA TYR A 175 -20.15 5.67 5.83
C TYR A 175 -20.20 4.23 6.33
N ILE A 176 -20.39 4.04 7.64
CA ILE A 176 -20.52 2.73 8.30
C ILE A 176 -21.72 2.72 9.22
N ASP A 177 -22.31 1.53 9.43
CA ASP A 177 -23.40 1.34 10.39
C ASP A 177 -22.88 1.07 11.83
N GLN A 178 -23.80 1.00 12.80
CA GLN A 178 -23.48 0.73 14.21
C GLN A 178 -22.82 -0.65 14.41
N ASP A 179 -23.22 -1.65 13.65
CA ASP A 179 -22.74 -3.03 13.80
C ASP A 179 -21.31 -3.15 13.24
N GLU A 180 -21.01 -2.48 12.14
CA GLU A 180 -19.70 -2.39 11.54
C GLU A 180 -18.76 -1.52 12.37
N ALA A 181 -19.23 -0.38 12.90
CA ALA A 181 -18.45 0.41 13.85
C ALA A 181 -18.09 -0.40 15.11
N ARG A 182 -19.01 -1.23 15.60
CA ARG A 182 -18.74 -2.14 16.72
C ARG A 182 -17.70 -3.19 16.35
N ARG A 183 -17.83 -3.87 15.21
CA ARG A 183 -16.84 -4.86 14.74
C ARG A 183 -15.44 -4.25 14.59
N ARG A 184 -15.33 -3.09 13.94
CA ARG A 184 -14.04 -2.41 13.79
C ARG A 184 -13.41 -2.00 15.13
N ARG A 185 -14.23 -1.59 16.11
CA ARG A 185 -13.75 -1.31 17.48
C ARG A 185 -13.29 -2.59 18.19
N GLU A 186 -14.00 -3.70 18.03
CA GLU A 186 -13.60 -5.00 18.55
C GLU A 186 -12.25 -5.44 17.95
N ASP A 187 -12.06 -5.28 16.64
CA ASP A 187 -10.79 -5.58 15.94
C ASP A 187 -9.63 -4.70 16.45
N ILE A 188 -9.86 -3.39 16.57
CA ILE A 188 -8.89 -2.44 17.14
C ILE A 188 -8.52 -2.81 18.58
N THR A 189 -9.51 -3.23 19.38
CA THR A 189 -9.29 -3.65 20.77
C THR A 189 -8.46 -4.93 20.82
N ALA A 190 -8.78 -5.91 19.96
CA ALA A 190 -8.01 -7.14 19.84
C ALA A 190 -6.55 -6.88 19.40
N GLU A 191 -6.33 -5.91 18.51
CA GLU A 191 -5.00 -5.46 18.11
C GLU A 191 -4.23 -4.88 19.31
N ALA A 192 -4.83 -3.97 20.08
CA ALA A 192 -4.20 -3.41 21.28
C ALA A 192 -3.89 -4.47 22.35
N ASP A 193 -4.84 -5.37 22.64
CA ASP A 193 -4.64 -6.44 23.62
C ASP A 193 -3.52 -7.38 23.19
N PHE A 194 -3.43 -7.68 21.88
CA PHE A 194 -2.36 -8.49 21.31
C PHE A 194 -0.99 -7.84 21.52
N TYR A 195 -0.79 -6.61 21.04
CA TYR A 195 0.50 -5.92 21.14
C TYR A 195 0.88 -5.58 22.58
N GLY A 196 -0.09 -5.25 23.43
CA GLY A 196 0.12 -5.04 24.87
C GLY A 196 0.58 -6.32 25.58
N SER A 197 -0.08 -7.46 25.30
CA SER A 197 0.32 -8.77 25.82
C SER A 197 1.69 -9.21 25.27
N MET A 198 2.01 -8.83 24.04
CA MET A 198 3.24 -9.19 23.36
C MET A 198 4.48 -8.48 23.91
N ASP A 199 4.38 -7.19 24.27
CA ASP A 199 5.46 -6.49 25.00
C ASP A 199 5.77 -7.19 26.34
N GLY A 200 4.72 -7.59 27.06
CA GLY A 200 4.84 -8.38 28.28
C GLY A 200 5.55 -9.72 28.06
N ALA A 201 5.06 -10.53 27.11
CA ALA A 201 5.61 -11.84 26.80
C ALA A 201 7.08 -11.77 26.31
N SER A 202 7.44 -10.75 25.52
CA SER A 202 8.81 -10.55 25.04
C SER A 202 9.81 -10.27 26.16
N LYS A 203 9.39 -9.61 27.25
CA LYS A 203 10.23 -9.41 28.44
C LYS A 203 10.52 -10.73 29.18
N PHE A 204 9.58 -11.68 29.16
CA PHE A 204 9.81 -13.02 29.71
C PHE A 204 10.84 -13.81 28.89
N VAL A 205 10.79 -13.75 27.56
CA VAL A 205 11.80 -14.40 26.69
C VAL A 205 13.20 -13.84 26.95
N LYS A 206 13.32 -12.52 27.16
CA LYS A 206 14.59 -11.90 27.55
C LYS A 206 15.08 -12.39 28.91
N GLY A 207 14.18 -12.54 29.88
CA GLY A 207 14.50 -13.09 31.21
C GLY A 207 14.99 -14.52 31.15
N ASP A 208 14.37 -15.35 30.30
CA ASP A 208 14.76 -16.75 30.08
C ASP A 208 16.17 -16.87 29.49
N ALA A 209 16.53 -16.06 28.49
CA ALA A 209 17.86 -16.08 27.92
C ALA A 209 18.97 -15.72 28.94
N ILE A 210 18.66 -14.82 29.89
CA ILE A 210 19.56 -14.49 31.01
C ILE A 210 19.65 -15.67 31.98
N ALA A 211 18.52 -16.30 32.32
CA ALA A 211 18.50 -17.46 33.19
C ALA A 211 19.30 -18.64 32.61
N GLY A 212 19.19 -18.90 31.30
CA GLY A 212 19.97 -19.92 30.60
C GLY A 212 21.49 -19.70 30.72
N LEU A 213 21.95 -18.45 30.65
CA LEU A 213 23.36 -18.11 30.86
C LEU A 213 23.83 -18.44 32.29
N PHE A 214 23.01 -18.12 33.30
CA PHE A 214 23.33 -18.47 34.69
C PHE A 214 23.33 -19.97 34.93
N ILE A 215 22.34 -20.69 34.37
CA ILE A 215 22.23 -22.14 34.46
C ILE A 215 23.48 -22.81 33.86
N MET A 216 23.92 -22.38 32.69
CA MET A 216 25.16 -22.86 32.08
C MET A 216 26.37 -22.66 33.00
N LEU A 217 26.52 -21.47 33.58
CA LEU A 217 27.64 -21.18 34.48
C LEU A 217 27.60 -22.06 35.73
N ILE A 218 26.40 -22.27 36.29
CA ILE A 218 26.17 -23.17 37.43
C ILE A 218 26.49 -24.62 37.06
N ASN A 219 26.13 -25.08 35.87
CA ASN A 219 26.37 -26.46 35.43
C ASN A 219 27.86 -26.73 35.21
N ILE A 220 28.59 -25.81 34.58
CA ILE A 220 30.05 -25.95 34.40
C ILE A 220 30.77 -25.91 35.75
N VAL A 221 30.52 -24.88 36.58
CA VAL A 221 31.25 -24.70 37.84
C VAL A 221 30.82 -25.72 38.89
N GLY A 222 29.51 -25.92 39.05
CA GLY A 222 28.93 -26.86 39.99
C GLY A 222 29.23 -28.31 39.62
N GLY A 223 29.17 -28.65 38.33
CA GLY A 223 29.51 -29.98 37.82
C GLY A 223 30.97 -30.31 38.05
N LEU A 224 31.88 -29.36 37.80
CA LEU A 224 33.31 -29.54 38.07
C LEU A 224 33.60 -29.72 39.58
N PHE A 225 32.91 -28.97 40.44
CA PHE A 225 33.03 -29.11 41.89
C PHE A 225 32.50 -30.47 42.39
N ILE A 226 31.30 -30.87 41.97
CA ILE A 226 30.66 -32.14 42.35
C ILE A 226 31.47 -33.33 41.80
N GLY A 227 31.86 -33.28 40.52
CA GLY A 227 32.64 -34.33 39.88
C GLY A 227 33.99 -34.59 40.56
N MET A 228 34.73 -33.53 40.92
CA MET A 228 36.03 -33.70 41.57
C MET A 228 35.96 -34.03 43.06
N ILE A 229 35.02 -33.41 43.81
CA ILE A 229 35.00 -33.51 45.28
C ILE A 229 34.11 -34.66 45.77
N GLN A 230 32.98 -34.93 45.11
CA GLN A 230 32.03 -35.96 45.55
C GLN A 230 32.22 -37.30 44.81
N HIS A 231 32.71 -37.27 43.57
CA HIS A 231 32.82 -38.45 42.71
C HIS A 231 34.27 -38.80 42.30
N ASP A 232 35.28 -38.15 42.91
CA ASP A 232 36.72 -38.41 42.71
C ASP A 232 37.18 -38.40 41.23
N LEU A 233 36.50 -37.66 40.35
CA LEU A 233 36.91 -37.52 38.95
C LEU A 233 38.15 -36.63 38.82
N SER A 234 39.05 -36.99 37.90
CA SER A 234 40.16 -36.12 37.54
C SER A 234 39.66 -34.83 36.88
N PHE A 235 40.39 -33.72 37.05
CA PHE A 235 40.00 -32.41 36.47
C PHE A 235 39.72 -32.48 34.97
N GLY A 236 40.53 -33.24 34.21
CA GLY A 236 40.34 -33.42 32.77
C GLY A 236 39.05 -34.14 32.42
N ASN A 237 38.76 -35.27 33.07
CA ASN A 237 37.56 -36.06 32.82
C ASN A 237 36.29 -35.34 33.30
N ALA A 238 36.36 -34.68 34.46
CA ALA A 238 35.26 -33.85 34.97
C ALA A 238 34.97 -32.68 34.00
N LEU A 239 36.01 -32.04 33.47
CA LEU A 239 35.84 -30.98 32.48
C LEU A 239 35.22 -31.52 31.19
N GLU A 240 35.68 -32.66 30.69
CA GLU A 240 35.15 -33.28 29.47
C GLU A 240 33.65 -33.60 29.60
N VAL A 241 33.28 -34.40 30.60
CA VAL A 241 31.91 -34.90 30.74
C VAL A 241 30.92 -33.77 31.05
N TYR A 242 31.22 -32.93 32.05
CA TYR A 242 30.31 -31.85 32.41
C TYR A 242 30.28 -30.72 31.38
N THR A 243 31.35 -30.49 30.60
CA THR A 243 31.30 -29.52 29.50
C THR A 243 30.47 -30.04 28.34
N ILE A 244 30.60 -31.32 27.96
CA ILE A 244 29.78 -31.93 26.90
C ILE A 244 28.30 -31.86 27.28
N LEU A 245 27.96 -32.31 28.49
CA LEU A 245 26.58 -32.28 28.99
C LEU A 245 26.03 -30.86 29.10
N THR A 246 26.82 -29.90 29.57
CA THR A 246 26.36 -28.50 29.71
C THR A 246 26.19 -27.81 28.36
N ILE A 247 27.09 -28.04 27.39
CA ILE A 247 26.95 -27.50 26.04
C ILE A 247 25.74 -28.15 25.35
N GLY A 248 25.56 -29.46 25.50
CA GLY A 248 24.41 -30.19 24.98
C GLY A 248 23.09 -29.66 25.53
N ASP A 249 22.99 -29.55 26.85
CA ASP A 249 21.80 -29.01 27.56
C ASP A 249 21.51 -27.58 27.11
N GLY A 250 22.56 -26.75 27.05
CA GLY A 250 22.48 -25.38 26.57
C GLY A 250 21.99 -25.28 25.12
N LEU A 251 22.46 -26.14 24.21
CA LEU A 251 22.04 -26.13 22.80
C LEU A 251 20.60 -26.59 22.61
N VAL A 252 20.20 -27.64 23.32
CA VAL A 252 18.83 -28.16 23.30
C VAL A 252 17.84 -27.10 23.78
N ALA A 253 18.22 -26.32 24.80
CA ALA A 253 17.43 -25.18 25.26
C ALA A 253 17.45 -23.99 24.28
N GLN A 254 18.57 -23.77 23.59
CA GLN A 254 18.77 -22.58 22.76
C GLN A 254 18.04 -22.62 21.42
N ILE A 255 17.93 -23.79 20.78
CA ILE A 255 17.26 -23.93 19.48
C ILE A 255 15.78 -23.50 19.58
N PRO A 256 14.97 -24.04 20.52
CA PRO A 256 13.61 -23.57 20.74
C PRO A 256 13.53 -22.06 21.03
N SER A 257 14.46 -21.53 21.83
CA SER A 257 14.51 -20.09 22.13
C SER A 257 14.76 -19.26 20.88
N LEU A 258 15.68 -19.68 20.02
CA LEU A 258 16.01 -18.98 18.79
C LEU A 258 14.80 -18.96 17.85
N LEU A 259 14.16 -20.11 17.66
CA LEU A 259 12.96 -20.25 16.83
C LEU A 259 11.82 -19.36 17.32
N LEU A 260 11.59 -19.32 18.64
CA LEU A 260 10.55 -18.47 19.24
C LEU A 260 10.89 -16.98 19.13
N SER A 261 12.14 -16.57 19.34
CA SER A 261 12.54 -15.17 19.16
C SER A 261 12.43 -14.72 17.70
N VAL A 262 12.70 -15.60 16.74
CA VAL A 262 12.49 -15.33 15.30
C VAL A 262 11.00 -15.26 14.97
N ALA A 263 10.18 -16.19 15.49
CA ALA A 263 8.73 -16.15 15.31
C ALA A 263 8.13 -14.84 15.86
N THR A 264 8.59 -14.41 17.04
CA THR A 264 8.24 -13.10 17.63
C THR A 264 8.60 -11.95 16.71
N ALA A 265 9.82 -11.94 16.17
CA ALA A 265 10.25 -10.89 15.25
C ALA A 265 9.36 -10.86 13.99
N ILE A 266 9.11 -12.02 13.37
CA ILE A 266 8.26 -12.15 12.16
C ILE A 266 6.85 -11.61 12.41
N ILE A 267 6.23 -11.97 13.53
CA ILE A 267 4.87 -11.55 13.88
C ILE A 267 4.79 -10.05 14.12
N VAL A 268 5.76 -9.46 14.82
CA VAL A 268 5.74 -8.03 15.17
C VAL A 268 6.08 -7.14 13.97
N THR A 269 6.92 -7.60 13.04
CA THR A 269 7.29 -6.81 11.84
C THR A 269 6.30 -6.97 10.69
N ARG A 270 5.24 -7.76 10.85
CA ARG A 270 4.26 -8.01 9.79
C ARG A 270 3.26 -6.88 9.75
N GLU A 271 3.08 -6.30 8.56
CA GLU A 271 2.04 -5.30 8.31
C GLU A 271 0.65 -5.95 8.37
N ASN A 272 -0.38 -5.19 8.75
CA ASN A 272 -1.74 -5.70 8.88
C ASN A 272 -2.45 -5.95 7.52
N GLU A 273 -1.71 -5.94 6.40
CA GLU A 273 -2.27 -6.25 5.09
C GLU A 273 -2.49 -7.76 4.93
N SER A 274 -3.52 -8.12 4.18
CA SER A 274 -4.02 -9.49 4.03
C SER A 274 -3.24 -10.30 2.99
N GLN A 275 -1.91 -10.27 3.04
CA GLN A 275 -1.07 -10.98 2.07
C GLN A 275 -0.21 -12.08 2.70
N GLU A 276 -0.14 -13.22 2.01
CA GLU A 276 0.71 -14.35 2.41
C GLU A 276 2.19 -14.02 2.14
N MET A 277 3.02 -14.03 3.20
CA MET A 277 4.47 -13.75 3.11
C MET A 277 5.19 -14.66 2.08
N GLY A 278 4.75 -15.90 1.90
CA GLY A 278 5.32 -16.81 0.90
C GLY A 278 5.11 -16.31 -0.55
N SER A 279 3.95 -15.71 -0.83
CA SER A 279 3.62 -15.13 -2.13
C SER A 279 4.42 -13.85 -2.38
N GLU A 280 4.67 -13.07 -1.34
CA GLU A 280 5.42 -11.82 -1.45
C GLU A 280 6.93 -12.04 -1.58
N VAL A 281 7.51 -12.95 -0.79
CA VAL A 281 8.92 -13.33 -0.93
C VAL A 281 9.19 -13.86 -2.34
N THR A 282 8.30 -14.70 -2.89
CA THR A 282 8.46 -15.22 -4.25
C THR A 282 8.29 -14.13 -5.32
N THR A 283 7.36 -13.19 -5.13
CA THR A 283 7.13 -12.07 -6.06
C THR A 283 8.29 -11.06 -6.03
N GLN A 284 8.79 -10.72 -4.84
CA GLN A 284 9.87 -9.75 -4.66
C GLN A 284 11.25 -10.33 -5.03
N LEU A 285 11.57 -11.58 -4.64
CA LEU A 285 12.80 -12.25 -5.08
C LEU A 285 12.75 -12.64 -6.56
N GLY A 286 11.55 -12.80 -7.14
CA GLY A 286 11.31 -13.00 -8.56
C GLY A 286 11.48 -11.72 -9.41
N ASN A 287 11.79 -10.57 -8.80
CA ASN A 287 11.96 -9.32 -9.53
C ASN A 287 13.16 -9.40 -10.48
N LYS A 288 12.85 -9.42 -11.78
CA LYS A 288 13.84 -9.56 -12.87
C LYS A 288 14.93 -8.50 -12.81
N LYS A 289 14.56 -7.25 -12.48
CA LYS A 289 15.50 -6.13 -12.44
C LYS A 289 16.51 -6.33 -11.31
N ALA A 290 16.04 -6.78 -10.15
CA ALA A 290 16.92 -7.12 -9.03
C ALA A 290 17.85 -8.28 -9.42
N LEU A 291 17.33 -9.36 -10.00
CA LEU A 291 18.15 -10.52 -10.40
C LEU A 291 19.22 -10.20 -11.45
N TYR A 292 18.91 -9.37 -12.46
CA TYR A 292 19.92 -8.94 -13.45
C TYR A 292 21.00 -8.05 -12.82
N ILE A 293 20.62 -7.13 -11.93
CA ILE A 293 21.57 -6.27 -11.23
C ILE A 293 22.46 -7.10 -10.30
N SER A 294 21.89 -8.01 -9.52
CA SER A 294 22.63 -8.94 -8.66
C SER A 294 23.57 -9.84 -9.46
N SER A 295 23.12 -10.38 -10.60
CA SER A 295 23.96 -11.17 -11.51
C SER A 295 25.16 -10.37 -12.02
N GLY A 296 24.95 -9.09 -12.40
CA GLY A 296 26.02 -8.19 -12.82
C GLY A 296 27.03 -7.88 -11.71
N ILE A 297 26.57 -7.63 -10.49
CA ILE A 297 27.45 -7.42 -9.33
C ILE A 297 28.26 -8.68 -9.02
N LEU A 298 27.63 -9.85 -9.00
CA LEU A 298 28.30 -11.13 -8.77
C LEU A 298 29.31 -11.45 -9.88
N PHE A 299 29.03 -11.07 -11.13
CA PHE A 299 29.96 -11.21 -12.24
C PHE A 299 31.21 -10.35 -12.06
N VAL A 300 31.02 -9.06 -11.74
CA VAL A 300 32.13 -8.13 -11.49
C VAL A 300 32.97 -8.61 -10.30
N MET A 301 32.33 -9.03 -9.21
CA MET A 301 33.00 -9.57 -8.03
C MET A 301 33.74 -10.88 -8.34
N GLY A 302 33.19 -11.71 -9.24
CA GLY A 302 33.78 -12.95 -9.72
C GLY A 302 34.97 -12.79 -10.66
N ILE A 303 35.24 -11.59 -11.19
CA ILE A 303 36.43 -11.30 -12.02
C ILE A 303 37.59 -10.74 -11.17
N VAL A 304 37.31 -10.26 -9.96
CA VAL A 304 38.33 -9.70 -9.06
C VAL A 304 39.32 -10.79 -8.61
N PRO A 305 40.64 -10.61 -8.80
CA PRO A 305 41.64 -11.57 -8.36
C PRO A 305 41.62 -11.79 -6.85
N GLY A 306 41.66 -13.04 -6.39
CA GLY A 306 41.65 -13.41 -4.98
C GLY A 306 40.29 -13.78 -4.39
N MET A 307 39.21 -13.67 -5.19
CA MET A 307 37.87 -14.12 -4.80
C MET A 307 37.59 -15.55 -5.29
N PRO A 308 36.69 -16.32 -4.64
CA PRO A 308 36.27 -17.65 -5.10
C PRO A 308 35.53 -17.60 -6.46
N HIS A 309 36.28 -17.53 -7.56
CA HIS A 309 35.77 -17.31 -8.91
C HIS A 309 34.65 -18.28 -9.30
N LEU A 310 34.80 -19.57 -8.95
CA LEU A 310 33.80 -20.61 -9.21
C LEU A 310 32.44 -20.35 -8.53
N ALA A 311 32.45 -19.85 -7.29
CA ALA A 311 31.21 -19.56 -6.56
C ALA A 311 30.51 -18.33 -7.13
N PHE A 312 31.25 -17.23 -7.32
CA PHE A 312 30.67 -15.96 -7.77
C PHE A 312 30.22 -15.99 -9.23
N LEU A 313 31.01 -16.58 -10.14
CA LEU A 313 30.60 -16.75 -11.53
C LEU A 313 29.48 -17.79 -11.66
N GLY A 314 29.48 -18.84 -10.82
CA GLY A 314 28.39 -19.82 -10.76
C GLY A 314 27.06 -19.20 -10.32
N PHE A 315 27.06 -18.43 -9.24
CA PHE A 315 25.85 -17.72 -8.78
C PHE A 315 25.42 -16.60 -9.74
N SER A 316 26.37 -15.91 -10.37
CA SER A 316 26.06 -14.93 -11.42
C SER A 316 25.33 -15.58 -12.60
N ALA A 317 25.81 -16.74 -13.08
CA ALA A 317 25.19 -17.48 -14.16
C ALA A 317 23.81 -18.03 -13.77
N LEU A 318 23.65 -18.52 -12.54
CA LEU A 318 22.35 -19.00 -12.03
C LEU A 318 21.33 -17.86 -11.92
N ALA A 319 21.70 -16.74 -11.31
CA ALA A 319 20.81 -15.58 -11.15
C ALA A 319 20.43 -14.96 -12.50
N GLY A 320 21.41 -14.82 -13.41
CA GLY A 320 21.18 -14.32 -14.77
C GLY A 320 20.37 -15.29 -15.63
N GLY A 321 20.63 -16.59 -15.51
CA GLY A 321 19.87 -17.65 -16.18
C GLY A 321 18.42 -17.74 -15.70
N TYR A 322 18.18 -17.60 -14.40
CA TYR A 322 16.84 -17.57 -13.82
C TYR A 322 16.06 -16.31 -14.23
N ALA A 323 16.70 -15.13 -14.23
CA ALA A 323 16.12 -13.89 -14.75
C ALA A 323 15.76 -13.99 -16.24
N TYR A 324 16.64 -14.62 -17.04
CA TYR A 324 16.39 -14.90 -18.44
C TYR A 324 15.22 -15.86 -18.65
N TYR A 325 15.14 -16.94 -17.86
CA TYR A 325 14.03 -17.89 -17.88
C TYR A 325 12.68 -17.22 -17.60
N LEU A 326 12.60 -16.38 -16.56
CA LEU A 326 11.39 -15.60 -16.24
C LEU A 326 11.02 -14.63 -17.39
N SER A 327 12.01 -14.00 -18.02
CA SER A 327 11.81 -13.11 -19.16
C SER A 327 11.30 -13.85 -20.40
N TYR A 328 11.78 -15.08 -20.60
CA TYR A 328 11.40 -15.96 -21.70
C TYR A 328 10.01 -16.56 -21.52
N ALA A 329 9.65 -16.97 -20.29
CA ALA A 329 8.33 -17.51 -19.95
C ALA A 329 7.20 -16.49 -20.16
N GLU A 330 7.43 -15.21 -19.84
CA GLU A 330 6.45 -14.15 -20.09
C GLU A 330 6.30 -13.81 -21.57
N LYS A 331 7.39 -13.76 -22.35
CA LYS A 331 7.31 -13.56 -23.80
C LYS A 331 6.52 -14.67 -24.48
N ARG A 332 6.69 -15.93 -24.04
CA ARG A 332 5.86 -17.05 -24.52
C ARG A 332 4.40 -16.98 -24.11
N LYS A 333 4.07 -16.43 -22.93
CA LYS A 333 2.69 -16.15 -22.53
C LYS A 333 2.06 -15.00 -23.33
N ALA A 334 2.86 -14.02 -23.77
CA ALA A 334 2.40 -12.89 -24.57
C ALA A 334 2.28 -13.19 -26.09
N GLU A 335 3.02 -14.20 -26.60
CA GLU A 335 3.00 -14.61 -28.02
C GLU A 335 2.02 -15.76 -28.33
N GLN A 336 1.32 -16.29 -27.32
CA GLN A 336 0.20 -17.22 -27.55
C GLN A 336 -1.07 -16.44 -27.91
N PRO A 337 -1.79 -16.77 -29.00
CA PRO A 337 -3.15 -16.29 -29.21
C PRO A 337 -4.01 -16.68 -28.02
N PRO A 338 -5.03 -15.91 -27.62
CA PRO A 338 -5.94 -16.34 -26.56
C PRO A 338 -6.58 -17.66 -27.01
N ALA A 339 -6.16 -18.75 -26.38
CA ALA A 339 -6.84 -20.02 -26.52
C ALA A 339 -8.27 -19.81 -25.98
N PRO A 340 -9.30 -20.39 -26.62
CA PRO A 340 -10.65 -20.34 -26.08
C PRO A 340 -10.60 -20.85 -24.65
N VAL A 341 -11.23 -20.10 -23.75
CA VAL A 341 -11.34 -20.43 -22.34
C VAL A 341 -12.09 -21.75 -22.23
N VAL A 342 -11.35 -22.86 -22.27
CA VAL A 342 -11.84 -24.16 -21.84
C VAL A 342 -11.76 -24.10 -20.34
N SER A 343 -12.86 -23.64 -19.74
CA SER A 343 -13.14 -23.83 -18.33
C SER A 343 -12.90 -25.30 -17.99
N ASN A 344 -11.82 -25.58 -17.26
CA ASN A 344 -11.74 -26.78 -16.44
C ASN A 344 -12.62 -26.55 -15.20
N ASN A 345 -13.94 -26.52 -15.43
CA ASN A 345 -14.94 -26.85 -14.42
C ASN A 345 -15.55 -28.18 -14.87
N ALA A 346 -14.78 -29.24 -14.70
CA ALA A 346 -15.26 -30.61 -14.77
C ALA A 346 -15.22 -31.20 -13.36
N GLU A 347 -15.96 -30.57 -12.45
CA GLU A 347 -16.47 -31.12 -11.19
C GLU A 347 -17.36 -30.02 -10.57
N ASP A 348 -18.56 -29.87 -11.15
CA ASP A 348 -19.80 -29.49 -10.46
C ASP A 348 -20.90 -29.25 -11.50
N ASN A 349 -21.55 -30.35 -11.91
CA ASN A 349 -22.85 -30.29 -12.56
C ASN A 349 -23.92 -30.08 -11.47
N VAL A 350 -24.07 -28.83 -11.05
CA VAL A 350 -25.32 -28.33 -10.47
C VAL A 350 -25.90 -27.36 -11.50
N PRO A 351 -27.20 -27.42 -11.84
CA PRO A 351 -27.78 -26.50 -12.82
C PRO A 351 -27.50 -25.07 -12.39
N ALA A 352 -26.96 -24.26 -13.30
CA ALA A 352 -26.73 -22.84 -13.06
C ALA A 352 -28.07 -22.17 -12.77
N GLU A 353 -28.35 -21.96 -11.47
CA GLU A 353 -29.17 -20.85 -11.05
C GLU A 353 -28.56 -19.58 -11.66
N ILE A 354 -29.41 -18.75 -12.24
CA ILE A 354 -29.06 -17.42 -12.73
C ILE A 354 -28.31 -16.76 -11.58
N LYS A 355 -27.00 -16.56 -11.74
CA LYS A 355 -26.18 -15.85 -10.76
C LYS A 355 -26.85 -14.50 -10.58
N GLU A 356 -27.41 -14.24 -9.41
CA GLU A 356 -27.91 -12.92 -9.08
C GLU A 356 -26.73 -11.97 -9.21
N LEU A 357 -26.93 -10.86 -9.94
CA LEU A 357 -25.92 -9.83 -10.15
C LEU A 357 -25.28 -9.47 -8.81
N GLY A 358 -23.98 -9.73 -8.70
CA GLY A 358 -23.20 -9.41 -7.52
C GLY A 358 -22.65 -7.99 -7.61
N TRP A 359 -22.15 -7.46 -6.49
CA TRP A 359 -21.42 -6.19 -6.49
C TRP A 359 -20.19 -6.20 -7.41
N ASP A 360 -19.64 -7.38 -7.69
CA ASP A 360 -18.54 -7.58 -8.64
C ASP A 360 -18.94 -7.38 -10.12
N ASP A 361 -20.23 -7.41 -10.44
CA ASP A 361 -20.76 -7.16 -11.79
C ASP A 361 -21.01 -5.66 -12.04
N VAL A 362 -20.82 -4.80 -11.03
CA VAL A 362 -20.94 -3.35 -11.17
C VAL A 362 -19.72 -2.83 -11.94
N GLN A 363 -19.95 -2.55 -13.23
CA GLN A 363 -18.91 -1.99 -14.09
C GLN A 363 -18.45 -0.62 -13.56
N HIS A 364 -17.14 -0.46 -13.43
CA HIS A 364 -16.55 0.81 -13.07
C HIS A 364 -16.79 1.80 -14.20
N VAL A 365 -17.22 3.00 -13.84
CA VAL A 365 -17.51 4.08 -14.77
C VAL A 365 -16.20 4.68 -15.27
N ASP A 366 -16.02 4.77 -16.59
CA ASP A 366 -14.84 5.43 -17.16
C ASP A 366 -14.85 6.93 -16.80
N THR A 367 -13.72 7.45 -16.30
CA THR A 367 -13.60 8.86 -15.93
C THR A 367 -13.75 9.79 -17.14
N ILE A 368 -13.18 9.40 -18.28
CA ILE A 368 -13.35 10.07 -19.57
C ILE A 368 -13.58 9.00 -20.64
N GLY A 369 -14.72 9.06 -21.30
CA GLY A 369 -15.11 8.20 -22.41
C GLY A 369 -15.22 8.98 -23.72
N LEU A 370 -14.85 8.32 -24.82
CA LEU A 370 -15.11 8.77 -26.17
C LEU A 370 -15.75 7.61 -26.93
N GLU A 371 -17.04 7.73 -27.18
CA GLU A 371 -17.78 6.77 -27.99
C GLU A 371 -17.85 7.26 -29.43
N VAL A 372 -17.60 6.35 -30.37
CA VAL A 372 -17.56 6.67 -31.80
C VAL A 372 -18.51 5.78 -32.59
N GLY A 373 -19.26 6.38 -33.52
CA GLY A 373 -20.04 5.66 -34.52
C GLY A 373 -19.14 4.90 -35.49
N TYR A 374 -19.70 3.88 -36.16
CA TYR A 374 -18.89 2.92 -36.92
C TYR A 374 -18.11 3.52 -38.11
N ARG A 375 -18.52 4.66 -38.69
CA ARG A 375 -17.76 5.30 -39.79
C ARG A 375 -16.56 6.10 -39.29
N LEU A 376 -16.45 6.34 -37.99
CA LEU A 376 -15.31 7.00 -37.37
C LEU A 376 -14.24 6.03 -36.86
N ILE A 377 -14.51 4.71 -36.85
CA ILE A 377 -13.54 3.68 -36.44
C ILE A 377 -12.18 3.81 -37.16
N PRO A 378 -12.10 4.10 -38.48
CA PRO A 378 -10.82 4.29 -39.16
C PRO A 378 -9.96 5.42 -38.57
N LEU A 379 -10.55 6.44 -37.95
CA LEU A 379 -9.82 7.52 -37.27
C LEU A 379 -9.10 7.04 -36.00
N VAL A 380 -9.58 5.96 -35.38
CA VAL A 380 -9.08 5.41 -34.11
C VAL A 380 -8.12 4.23 -34.34
N ASP A 381 -8.29 3.48 -35.42
CA ASP A 381 -7.50 2.28 -35.70
C ASP A 381 -6.10 2.62 -36.25
N LYS A 382 -5.06 2.30 -35.48
CA LYS A 382 -3.65 2.52 -35.89
C LYS A 382 -3.26 1.72 -37.12
N THR A 383 -3.87 0.56 -37.36
CA THR A 383 -3.55 -0.28 -38.53
C THR A 383 -4.06 0.35 -39.82
N GLN A 384 -5.08 1.21 -39.72
CA GLN A 384 -5.67 1.96 -40.82
C GLN A 384 -5.12 3.40 -40.93
N GLY A 385 -4.07 3.73 -40.16
CA GLY A 385 -3.49 5.07 -40.15
C GLY A 385 -4.26 6.09 -39.31
N GLY A 386 -5.11 5.65 -38.37
CA GLY A 386 -5.89 6.50 -37.49
C GLY A 386 -5.04 7.47 -36.66
N GLU A 387 -5.26 8.77 -36.86
CA GLU A 387 -4.50 9.83 -36.18
C GLU A 387 -5.11 10.27 -34.84
N LEU A 388 -6.38 9.93 -34.58
CA LEU A 388 -7.13 10.46 -33.43
C LEU A 388 -6.47 10.09 -32.10
N LEU A 389 -5.99 8.85 -31.97
CA LEU A 389 -5.26 8.39 -30.77
C LEU A 389 -4.02 9.24 -30.48
N THR A 390 -3.28 9.64 -31.52
CA THR A 390 -2.08 10.46 -31.36
C THR A 390 -2.44 11.88 -30.96
N ARG A 391 -3.52 12.44 -31.53
CA ARG A 391 -4.04 13.77 -31.20
C ARG A 391 -4.57 13.83 -29.77
N ILE A 392 -5.35 12.84 -29.33
CA ILE A 392 -5.85 12.74 -27.95
C ILE A 392 -4.70 12.65 -26.94
N LYS A 393 -3.64 11.88 -27.23
CA LYS A 393 -2.43 11.87 -26.39
C LYS A 393 -1.74 13.23 -26.34
N GLY A 394 -1.71 13.95 -27.46
CA GLY A 394 -1.22 15.33 -27.54
C GLY A 394 -2.02 16.29 -26.67
N VAL A 395 -3.34 16.25 -26.77
CA VAL A 395 -4.29 17.03 -25.94
C VAL A 395 -4.05 16.73 -24.47
N ARG A 396 -4.05 15.46 -24.07
CA ARG A 396 -3.81 15.04 -22.68
C ARG A 396 -2.48 15.58 -22.15
N LYS A 397 -1.40 15.49 -22.93
CA LYS A 397 -0.08 16.00 -22.55
C LYS A 397 -0.08 17.52 -22.39
N LYS A 398 -0.67 18.24 -23.36
CA LYS A 398 -0.77 19.70 -23.34
C LYS A 398 -1.57 20.17 -22.12
N LEU A 399 -2.78 19.65 -21.92
CA LEU A 399 -3.64 20.00 -20.78
C LEU A 399 -2.98 19.66 -19.45
N SER A 400 -2.30 18.52 -19.35
CA SER A 400 -1.62 18.17 -18.09
C SER A 400 -0.49 19.15 -17.75
N GLN A 401 0.21 19.65 -18.77
CA GLN A 401 1.25 20.67 -18.60
C GLN A 401 0.66 22.03 -18.29
N GLU A 402 -0.44 22.43 -18.92
CA GLU A 402 -1.11 23.72 -18.75
C GLU A 402 -1.86 23.83 -17.43
N LEU A 403 -2.57 22.78 -17.00
CA LEU A 403 -3.36 22.80 -15.77
C LEU A 403 -2.53 22.46 -14.53
N GLY A 404 -1.47 21.66 -14.68
CA GLY A 404 -0.56 21.30 -13.58
C GLY A 404 -0.88 19.99 -12.86
N PHE A 405 -1.80 19.18 -13.38
CA PHE A 405 -2.06 17.81 -12.92
C PHE A 405 -2.22 16.85 -14.09
N LEU A 406 -2.09 15.55 -13.86
CA LEU A 406 -2.17 14.55 -14.92
C LEU A 406 -3.63 14.26 -15.27
N ILE A 407 -4.04 14.60 -16.50
CA ILE A 407 -5.38 14.27 -16.99
C ILE A 407 -5.54 12.73 -17.09
N PRO A 408 -6.68 12.15 -16.65
CA PRO A 408 -6.98 10.72 -16.81
C PRO A 408 -6.90 10.24 -18.27
N PRO A 409 -6.67 8.94 -18.52
CA PRO A 409 -6.73 8.39 -19.87
C PRO A 409 -8.16 8.43 -20.42
N VAL A 410 -8.27 8.69 -21.73
CA VAL A 410 -9.54 8.69 -22.48
C VAL A 410 -9.79 7.28 -22.99
N HIS A 411 -10.88 6.67 -22.54
CA HIS A 411 -11.31 5.35 -23.00
C HIS A 411 -12.13 5.50 -24.27
N ILE A 412 -11.68 4.87 -25.36
CA ILE A 412 -12.37 4.97 -26.65
C ILE A 412 -13.09 3.66 -26.91
N ARG A 413 -14.39 3.73 -27.19
CA ARG A 413 -15.26 2.58 -27.46
C ARG A 413 -16.07 2.82 -28.73
N ASP A 414 -16.30 1.79 -29.51
CA ASP A 414 -17.31 1.86 -30.57
C ASP A 414 -18.71 1.72 -29.96
N ASN A 415 -19.65 2.52 -30.44
CA ASN A 415 -21.04 2.43 -30.06
C ASN A 415 -21.91 2.33 -31.32
N LEU A 416 -22.52 1.16 -31.51
CA LEU A 416 -23.36 0.86 -32.67
C LEU A 416 -24.74 1.53 -32.60
N ASP A 417 -25.14 2.02 -31.42
CA ASP A 417 -26.39 2.76 -31.23
C ASP A 417 -26.24 4.25 -31.61
N LEU A 418 -25.00 4.75 -31.76
CA LEU A 418 -24.73 6.10 -32.27
C LEU A 418 -24.90 6.18 -33.78
N ASP A 419 -25.27 7.38 -34.25
CA ASP A 419 -25.29 7.66 -35.68
C ASP A 419 -23.90 7.41 -36.30
N PRO A 420 -23.84 6.96 -37.57
CA PRO A 420 -22.61 6.48 -38.20
C PRO A 420 -21.42 7.45 -38.11
N ASN A 421 -21.71 8.75 -38.21
CA ASN A 421 -20.77 9.86 -38.23
C ASN A 421 -20.74 10.64 -36.90
N ALA A 422 -21.47 10.18 -35.88
CA ALA A 422 -21.53 10.85 -34.59
C ALA A 422 -20.46 10.32 -33.64
N TYR A 423 -20.04 11.17 -32.72
CA TYR A 423 -19.26 10.79 -31.55
C TYR A 423 -19.85 11.43 -30.30
N ASN A 424 -19.62 10.80 -29.16
CA ASN A 424 -20.05 11.26 -27.85
C ASN A 424 -18.85 11.27 -26.90
N ILE A 425 -18.65 12.37 -26.19
CA ILE A 425 -17.67 12.52 -25.13
C ILE A 425 -18.42 12.45 -23.80
N SER A 426 -18.03 11.49 -22.98
CA SER A 426 -18.55 11.32 -21.63
C SER A 426 -17.49 11.59 -20.58
N MET A 427 -17.93 12.11 -19.43
CA MET A 427 -17.12 12.30 -18.24
C MET A 427 -17.87 11.72 -17.06
N LEU A 428 -17.22 10.87 -16.27
CA LEU A 428 -17.83 10.17 -15.14
C LEU A 428 -19.15 9.46 -15.53
N GLY A 429 -19.18 8.88 -16.75
CA GLY A 429 -20.33 8.16 -17.28
C GLY A 429 -21.47 9.02 -17.83
N VAL A 430 -21.36 10.35 -17.76
CA VAL A 430 -22.37 11.29 -18.27
C VAL A 430 -21.88 11.94 -19.55
N THR A 431 -22.72 11.96 -20.58
CA THR A 431 -22.44 12.68 -21.84
C THR A 431 -22.30 14.18 -21.56
N ILE A 432 -21.15 14.75 -21.91
CA ILE A 432 -20.86 16.19 -21.75
C ILE A 432 -20.76 16.93 -23.09
N GLY A 433 -20.65 16.20 -24.20
CA GLY A 433 -20.74 16.79 -25.52
C GLY A 433 -20.79 15.74 -26.62
N ASP A 434 -21.53 16.04 -27.67
CA ASP A 434 -21.71 15.21 -28.85
C ASP A 434 -21.65 16.08 -30.12
N ALA A 435 -21.22 15.48 -31.23
CA ALA A 435 -21.28 16.14 -32.53
C ALA A 435 -21.17 15.13 -33.67
N GLU A 436 -21.55 15.58 -34.87
CA GLU A 436 -21.35 14.83 -36.11
C GLU A 436 -20.10 15.30 -36.86
N VAL A 437 -19.30 14.35 -37.33
CA VAL A 437 -18.08 14.60 -38.10
C VAL A 437 -18.04 13.71 -39.33
N SER A 438 -17.71 14.31 -40.48
CA SER A 438 -17.46 13.57 -41.72
C SER A 438 -15.98 13.17 -41.79
N HIS A 439 -15.69 11.86 -41.84
CA HIS A 439 -14.31 11.38 -42.01
C HIS A 439 -13.67 11.80 -43.35
N ASP A 440 -14.47 11.90 -44.42
CA ASP A 440 -14.01 12.15 -45.79
C ASP A 440 -13.93 13.65 -46.17
N GLU A 441 -14.29 14.55 -45.25
CA GLU A 441 -14.38 15.99 -45.47
C GLU A 441 -13.50 16.75 -44.46
N GLU A 442 -13.18 18.01 -44.76
CA GLU A 442 -12.49 18.92 -43.85
C GLU A 442 -13.44 20.02 -43.38
N LEU A 443 -13.25 20.51 -42.16
CA LEU A 443 -14.05 21.58 -41.59
C LEU A 443 -13.37 22.93 -41.81
N ALA A 444 -14.01 23.82 -42.57
CA ALA A 444 -13.58 25.20 -42.76
C ALA A 444 -14.32 26.11 -41.77
N ILE A 445 -13.60 26.61 -40.76
CA ILE A 445 -14.12 27.44 -39.67
C ILE A 445 -13.95 28.92 -40.04
N ASN A 446 -14.99 29.72 -39.84
CA ASN A 446 -14.96 31.17 -40.03
C ASN A 446 -14.56 31.89 -38.73
N PRO A 447 -13.35 32.47 -38.61
CA PRO A 447 -12.94 33.23 -37.43
C PRO A 447 -13.52 34.66 -37.36
N GLY A 448 -14.46 35.02 -38.24
CA GLY A 448 -15.13 36.33 -38.30
C GLY A 448 -14.65 37.24 -39.44
N GLN A 449 -13.45 37.01 -39.99
CA GLN A 449 -12.85 37.83 -41.05
C GLN A 449 -12.61 37.05 -42.34
N VAL A 450 -13.68 36.57 -42.99
CA VAL A 450 -13.60 35.82 -44.26
C VAL A 450 -14.09 36.63 -45.46
N PHE A 451 -13.48 36.39 -46.63
CA PHE A 451 -13.72 37.14 -47.88
C PHE A 451 -14.48 36.32 -48.92
N GLY A 452 -15.58 35.67 -48.55
CA GLY A 452 -16.42 34.90 -49.47
C GLY A 452 -17.20 33.80 -48.78
N LYS A 453 -18.03 33.06 -49.55
CA LYS A 453 -18.71 31.85 -49.06
C LYS A 453 -18.17 30.63 -49.80
N LEU A 454 -18.03 29.53 -49.07
CA LEU A 454 -17.63 28.23 -49.62
C LEU A 454 -18.86 27.41 -50.03
N GLU A 455 -18.70 26.61 -51.08
CA GLU A 455 -19.69 25.59 -51.46
C GLU A 455 -19.45 24.31 -50.67
N GLY A 456 -20.37 23.98 -49.76
CA GLY A 456 -20.28 22.81 -48.90
C GLY A 456 -21.47 22.70 -47.94
N ARG A 457 -21.43 21.73 -47.02
CA ARG A 457 -22.48 21.56 -46.01
C ARG A 457 -22.22 22.48 -44.83
N ALA A 458 -23.08 23.48 -44.63
CA ALA A 458 -23.00 24.39 -43.49
C ALA A 458 -23.21 23.65 -42.16
N THR A 459 -22.42 24.00 -41.16
CA THR A 459 -22.45 23.44 -39.81
C THR A 459 -21.92 24.48 -38.80
N ARG A 460 -21.81 24.10 -37.53
CA ARG A 460 -21.04 24.84 -36.52
C ARG A 460 -19.86 24.02 -36.04
N ASP A 461 -18.80 24.70 -35.64
CA ASP A 461 -17.68 24.08 -34.92
C ASP A 461 -18.13 23.65 -33.51
N PRO A 462 -17.88 22.40 -33.08
CA PRO A 462 -18.34 21.91 -31.78
C PRO A 462 -17.57 22.48 -30.58
N ALA A 463 -16.36 23.02 -30.76
CA ALA A 463 -15.56 23.54 -29.65
C ALA A 463 -15.95 24.98 -29.27
N PHE A 464 -16.17 25.84 -30.26
CA PHE A 464 -16.39 27.28 -30.07
C PHE A 464 -17.76 27.76 -30.60
N GLY A 465 -18.54 26.91 -31.26
CA GLY A 465 -19.85 27.28 -31.81
C GLY A 465 -19.80 28.20 -33.04
N LEU A 466 -18.61 28.42 -33.60
CA LEU A 466 -18.38 29.28 -34.76
C LEU A 466 -19.02 28.70 -36.03
N ASP A 467 -19.44 29.58 -36.94
CA ASP A 467 -19.99 29.15 -38.23
C ASP A 467 -18.90 28.44 -39.06
N ALA A 468 -19.22 27.26 -39.57
CA ALA A 468 -18.29 26.43 -40.31
C ALA A 468 -18.95 25.73 -41.51
N VAL A 469 -18.13 25.22 -42.44
CA VAL A 469 -18.60 24.52 -43.63
C VAL A 469 -17.76 23.27 -43.85
N TRP A 470 -18.41 22.11 -44.01
CA TRP A 470 -17.75 20.90 -44.46
C TRP A 470 -17.45 21.00 -45.95
N ILE A 471 -16.17 20.87 -46.29
CA ILE A 471 -15.63 21.00 -47.65
C ILE A 471 -14.85 19.74 -48.04
N LYS A 472 -14.69 19.51 -49.34
CA LYS A 472 -13.83 18.43 -49.82
C LYS A 472 -12.35 18.81 -49.64
N PRO A 473 -11.43 17.85 -49.40
CA PRO A 473 -10.00 18.15 -49.26
C PRO A 473 -9.40 18.97 -50.41
N ALA A 474 -9.93 18.81 -51.63
CA ALA A 474 -9.51 19.57 -52.81
C ALA A 474 -9.80 21.09 -52.72
N GLN A 475 -10.74 21.51 -51.87
CA GLN A 475 -11.11 22.92 -51.67
C GLN A 475 -10.30 23.60 -50.55
N ARG A 476 -9.41 22.87 -49.87
CA ARG A 476 -8.62 23.37 -48.73
C ARG A 476 -7.86 24.65 -49.01
N GLU A 477 -7.06 24.67 -50.09
CA GLU A 477 -6.27 25.84 -50.45
C GLU A 477 -7.17 27.05 -50.73
N HIS A 478 -8.27 26.84 -51.46
CA HIS A 478 -9.23 27.91 -51.76
C HIS A 478 -9.87 28.48 -50.49
N ALA A 479 -10.31 27.63 -49.57
CA ALA A 479 -10.87 28.05 -48.27
C ALA A 479 -9.86 28.88 -47.46
N GLN A 480 -8.60 28.46 -47.41
CA GLN A 480 -7.54 29.22 -46.75
C GLN A 480 -7.29 30.58 -47.40
N THR A 481 -7.35 30.69 -48.75
CA THR A 481 -7.22 32.00 -49.42
C THR A 481 -8.35 32.97 -49.10
N LEU A 482 -9.53 32.46 -48.72
CA LEU A 482 -10.67 33.27 -48.30
C LEU A 482 -10.63 33.61 -46.80
N GLY A 483 -9.62 33.16 -46.06
CA GLY A 483 -9.44 33.44 -44.63
C GLY A 483 -10.04 32.40 -43.68
N TYR A 484 -10.51 31.25 -44.18
CA TYR A 484 -11.01 30.18 -43.32
C TYR A 484 -9.89 29.36 -42.69
N THR A 485 -10.08 28.95 -41.44
CA THR A 485 -9.20 27.98 -40.78
C THR A 485 -9.71 26.58 -41.10
N VAL A 486 -8.92 25.80 -41.85
CA VAL A 486 -9.32 24.45 -42.30
C VAL A 486 -8.65 23.37 -41.45
N VAL A 487 -9.46 22.48 -40.88
CA VAL A 487 -9.01 21.38 -40.00
C VAL A 487 -9.62 20.04 -40.40
N ASP A 488 -8.90 18.95 -40.16
CA ASP A 488 -9.38 17.59 -40.43
C ASP A 488 -10.34 17.09 -39.32
N ALA A 489 -11.10 16.03 -39.62
CA ALA A 489 -12.05 15.39 -38.71
C ALA A 489 -11.45 15.02 -37.34
N ALA A 490 -10.24 14.45 -37.33
CA ALA A 490 -9.57 14.04 -36.10
C ALA A 490 -9.19 15.25 -35.21
N THR A 491 -8.85 16.38 -35.84
CA THR A 491 -8.56 17.65 -35.16
C THR A 491 -9.83 18.27 -34.60
N VAL A 492 -10.96 18.19 -35.30
CA VAL A 492 -12.26 18.66 -34.78
C VAL A 492 -12.60 17.93 -33.48
N ILE A 493 -12.54 16.60 -33.47
CA ILE A 493 -12.82 15.78 -32.28
C ILE A 493 -11.83 16.11 -31.16
N ALA A 494 -10.53 16.19 -31.48
CA ALA A 494 -9.50 16.48 -30.49
C ALA A 494 -9.63 17.88 -29.86
N THR A 495 -9.98 18.89 -30.66
CA THR A 495 -10.21 20.26 -30.17
C THR A 495 -11.47 20.33 -29.32
N HIS A 496 -12.56 19.67 -29.73
CA HIS A 496 -13.79 19.58 -28.93
C HIS A 496 -13.51 18.92 -27.57
N LEU A 497 -12.81 17.79 -27.57
CA LEU A 497 -12.39 17.11 -26.34
C LEU A 497 -11.50 18.00 -25.48
N SER A 498 -10.51 18.68 -26.08
CA SER A 498 -9.63 19.58 -25.34
C SER A 498 -10.42 20.67 -24.61
N GLN A 499 -11.38 21.30 -25.30
CA GLN A 499 -12.18 22.38 -24.73
C GLN A 499 -13.08 21.89 -23.59
N LEU A 500 -13.75 20.74 -23.78
CA LEU A 500 -14.59 20.14 -22.75
C LEU A 500 -13.80 19.75 -21.50
N LEU A 501 -12.60 19.19 -21.67
CA LEU A 501 -11.74 18.82 -20.56
C LEU A 501 -11.16 20.05 -19.84
N THR A 502 -10.84 21.12 -20.55
CA THR A 502 -10.42 22.39 -19.93
C THR A 502 -11.53 22.97 -19.06
N ASN A 503 -12.74 23.09 -19.61
CA ASN A 503 -13.88 23.70 -18.91
C ASN A 503 -14.35 22.88 -17.70
N ASN A 504 -14.12 21.57 -17.71
CA ASN A 504 -14.53 20.66 -16.63
C ASN A 504 -13.34 20.07 -15.87
N ALA A 505 -12.16 20.66 -15.96
CA ALA A 505 -10.93 20.14 -15.35
C ALA A 505 -11.06 19.94 -13.83
N TYR A 506 -11.81 20.81 -13.15
CA TYR A 506 -12.06 20.74 -11.72
C TYR A 506 -12.77 19.45 -11.29
N GLN A 507 -13.59 18.83 -12.16
CA GLN A 507 -14.29 17.57 -11.86
C GLN A 507 -13.37 16.36 -11.98
N LEU A 508 -12.30 16.48 -12.76
CA LEU A 508 -11.31 15.43 -12.99
C LEU A 508 -10.25 15.37 -11.88
N LEU A 509 -10.20 16.39 -11.01
CA LEU A 509 -9.27 16.45 -9.90
C LEU A 509 -9.93 15.90 -8.62
N GLY A 510 -9.57 14.69 -8.22
CA GLY A 510 -10.05 14.03 -7.02
C GLY A 510 -9.02 13.95 -5.90
N PHE A 511 -9.29 13.08 -4.92
CA PHE A 511 -8.37 12.81 -3.81
C PHE A 511 -7.07 12.15 -4.28
N GLU A 512 -7.16 11.20 -5.22
CA GLU A 512 -6.00 10.47 -5.74
C GLU A 512 -5.03 11.40 -6.47
N GLU A 513 -5.52 12.26 -7.36
CA GLU A 513 -4.69 13.20 -8.10
C GLU A 513 -4.00 14.19 -7.15
N VAL A 514 -4.72 14.72 -6.17
CA VAL A 514 -4.14 15.65 -5.20
C VAL A 514 -3.12 14.95 -4.30
N GLN A 515 -3.38 13.72 -3.85
CA GLN A 515 -2.39 12.93 -3.11
C GLN A 515 -1.12 12.74 -3.94
N GLN A 516 -1.25 12.36 -5.22
CA GLN A 516 -0.10 12.19 -6.12
C GLN A 516 0.67 13.50 -6.34
N LEU A 517 -0.02 14.65 -6.44
CA LEU A 517 0.61 15.97 -6.51
C LEU A 517 1.41 16.28 -5.23
N MET A 518 0.84 15.99 -4.06
CA MET A 518 1.51 16.18 -2.78
C MET A 518 2.72 15.25 -2.63
N ASP A 519 2.61 13.99 -3.02
CA ASP A 519 3.72 13.03 -3.02
C ASP A 519 4.85 13.46 -3.96
N MET A 520 4.49 14.01 -5.14
CA MET A 520 5.47 14.56 -6.08
C MET A 520 6.20 15.77 -5.50
N LEU A 521 5.48 16.66 -4.81
CA LEU A 521 6.06 17.81 -4.13
C LEU A 521 6.94 17.35 -2.95
N ALA A 522 6.53 16.34 -2.19
CA ALA A 522 7.26 15.81 -1.03
C ALA A 522 8.63 15.24 -1.41
N LYS A 523 8.81 14.73 -2.64
CA LYS A 523 10.13 14.28 -3.15
C LYS A 523 11.18 15.40 -3.15
N HIS A 524 10.76 16.65 -3.33
CA HIS A 524 11.66 17.81 -3.41
C HIS A 524 11.56 18.74 -2.18
N ASN A 525 10.37 18.83 -1.58
CA ASN A 525 10.05 19.72 -0.47
C ASN A 525 9.29 18.99 0.65
N PRO A 526 9.84 17.92 1.25
CA PRO A 526 9.11 17.05 2.19
C PRO A 526 8.58 17.83 3.40
N LYS A 527 9.42 18.68 4.00
CA LYS A 527 9.06 19.51 5.15
C LYS A 527 7.88 20.46 4.91
N LEU A 528 7.64 20.85 3.65
CA LEU A 528 6.54 21.74 3.31
C LEU A 528 5.21 20.97 3.26
N VAL A 529 5.25 19.73 2.79
CA VAL A 529 4.06 18.86 2.69
C VAL A 529 3.70 18.30 4.07
N GLU A 530 4.69 17.77 4.80
CA GLU A 530 4.52 17.26 6.18
C GLU A 530 3.99 18.33 7.13
N GLY A 531 4.42 19.58 6.95
CA GLY A 531 3.96 20.71 7.77
C GLY A 531 2.54 21.20 7.43
N LEU A 532 1.96 20.79 6.30
CA LEU A 532 0.60 21.17 5.91
C LEU A 532 -0.40 20.06 6.20
N ILE A 533 -0.14 18.84 5.71
CA ILE A 533 -1.04 17.69 5.83
C ILE A 533 -0.36 16.61 6.69
N PRO A 534 -1.05 16.07 7.72
CA PRO A 534 -2.41 16.38 8.17
C PRO A 534 -2.49 17.53 9.19
N ASP A 535 -1.35 18.11 9.58
CA ASP A 535 -1.24 18.95 10.79
C ASP A 535 -2.03 20.26 10.75
N LEU A 536 -2.02 20.96 9.60
CA LEU A 536 -2.65 22.27 9.44
C LEU A 536 -3.95 22.22 8.63
N LEU A 537 -4.04 21.37 7.61
CA LEU A 537 -5.23 21.20 6.76
C LEU A 537 -5.49 19.72 6.47
N SER A 538 -6.76 19.36 6.31
CA SER A 538 -7.13 18.07 5.74
C SER A 538 -6.85 18.03 4.23
N LEU A 539 -6.60 16.82 3.70
CA LEU A 539 -6.48 16.63 2.25
C LEU A 539 -7.76 17.08 1.50
N ALA A 540 -8.93 16.88 2.09
CA ALA A 540 -10.22 17.31 1.52
C ALA A 540 -10.29 18.84 1.32
N THR A 541 -9.79 19.61 2.29
CA THR A 541 -9.71 21.07 2.19
C THR A 541 -8.80 21.48 1.04
N VAL A 542 -7.64 20.83 0.91
CA VAL A 542 -6.70 21.09 -0.18
C VAL A 542 -7.31 20.73 -1.54
N VAL A 543 -7.98 19.58 -1.65
CA VAL A 543 -8.73 19.19 -2.85
C VAL A 543 -9.74 20.27 -3.22
N LYS A 544 -10.55 20.74 -2.27
CA LYS A 544 -11.55 21.78 -2.52
C LYS A 544 -10.93 23.09 -3.01
N VAL A 545 -9.83 23.54 -2.41
CA VAL A 545 -9.10 24.73 -2.84
C VAL A 545 -8.61 24.58 -4.29
N LEU A 546 -7.97 23.45 -4.62
CA LEU A 546 -7.43 23.21 -5.96
C LEU A 546 -8.55 23.07 -7.00
N GLN A 547 -9.66 22.42 -6.66
CA GLN A 547 -10.85 22.34 -7.51
C GLN A 547 -11.43 23.73 -7.78
N THR A 548 -11.58 24.59 -6.77
CA THR A 548 -12.09 25.96 -6.96
C THR A 548 -11.16 26.79 -7.84
N LEU A 549 -9.83 26.68 -7.68
CA LEU A 549 -8.88 27.35 -8.57
C LEU A 549 -9.06 26.90 -10.02
N LEU A 550 -9.17 25.59 -10.28
CA LEU A 550 -9.40 25.06 -11.61
C LEU A 550 -10.77 25.47 -12.18
N TYR A 551 -11.81 25.52 -11.34
CA TYR A 551 -13.15 25.98 -11.73
C TYR A 551 -13.13 27.44 -12.21
N GLU A 552 -12.28 28.27 -11.61
CA GLU A 552 -12.05 29.66 -12.01
C GLU A 552 -11.03 29.81 -13.17
N GLY A 553 -10.57 28.71 -13.75
CA GLY A 553 -9.59 28.72 -14.85
C GLY A 553 -8.16 29.06 -14.41
N VAL A 554 -7.83 28.97 -13.11
CA VAL A 554 -6.48 29.21 -12.59
C VAL A 554 -5.67 27.90 -12.56
N PRO A 555 -4.55 27.80 -13.30
CA PRO A 555 -3.71 26.60 -13.27
C PRO A 555 -3.04 26.36 -11.91
N ILE A 556 -2.89 25.07 -11.56
CA ILE A 556 -2.29 24.61 -10.29
C ILE A 556 -0.85 24.09 -10.46
N ARG A 557 -0.14 24.57 -11.49
CA ARG A 557 1.24 24.14 -11.81
C ARG A 557 2.26 24.50 -10.73
N ASP A 558 2.08 25.65 -10.07
CA ASP A 558 2.98 26.12 -9.01
C ASP A 558 2.52 25.61 -7.63
N MET A 559 2.53 24.29 -7.47
CA MET A 559 2.14 23.62 -6.21
C MET A 559 2.97 24.08 -5.01
N ARG A 560 4.23 24.48 -5.22
CA ARG A 560 5.07 24.98 -4.14
C ARG A 560 4.52 26.28 -3.56
N THR A 561 4.20 27.27 -4.40
CA THR A 561 3.63 28.54 -3.95
C THR A 561 2.26 28.31 -3.31
N ILE A 562 1.43 27.46 -3.91
CA ILE A 562 0.10 27.11 -3.37
C ILE A 562 0.22 26.54 -1.95
N VAL A 563 0.99 25.46 -1.76
CA VAL A 563 1.14 24.79 -0.46
C VAL A 563 1.80 25.71 0.57
N GLN A 564 2.76 26.55 0.16
CA GLN A 564 3.37 27.54 1.05
C GLN A 564 2.36 28.58 1.54
N THR A 565 1.53 29.12 0.64
CA THR A 565 0.48 30.07 1.02
C THR A 565 -0.57 29.41 1.91
N LEU A 566 -0.95 28.17 1.63
CA LEU A 566 -1.86 27.40 2.48
C LEU A 566 -1.27 27.19 3.88
N THR A 567 0.01 26.87 3.99
CA THR A 567 0.70 26.71 5.30
C THR A 567 0.69 28.02 6.10
N GLU A 568 0.85 29.17 5.45
CA GLU A 568 0.84 30.49 6.10
C GLU A 568 -0.56 30.93 6.53
N TYR A 569 -1.60 30.59 5.76
CA TYR A 569 -2.97 31.05 5.99
C TYR A 569 -3.84 30.05 6.75
N ALA A 570 -3.51 28.76 6.76
CA ALA A 570 -4.24 27.73 7.48
C ALA A 570 -4.42 28.03 8.99
N PRO A 571 -3.43 28.60 9.72
CA PRO A 571 -3.63 29.00 11.12
C PRO A 571 -4.62 30.16 11.30
N LYS A 572 -4.89 30.95 10.24
CA LYS A 572 -5.82 32.10 10.27
C LYS A 572 -7.24 31.69 9.91
N SER A 573 -7.40 30.82 8.92
CA SER A 573 -8.70 30.27 8.51
C SER A 573 -8.51 28.91 7.84
N GLN A 574 -9.48 28.02 8.07
CA GLN A 574 -9.59 26.71 7.43
C GLN A 574 -10.63 26.69 6.30
N ASP A 575 -11.31 27.82 6.09
CA ASP A 575 -12.34 27.99 5.08
C ASP A 575 -11.70 27.99 3.67
N PRO A 576 -12.10 27.06 2.77
CA PRO A 576 -11.62 27.01 1.39
C PRO A 576 -11.71 28.36 0.66
N ASP A 577 -12.76 29.15 0.86
CA ASP A 577 -12.95 30.40 0.10
C ASP A 577 -11.92 31.47 0.49
N VAL A 578 -11.60 31.55 1.79
CA VAL A 578 -10.53 32.41 2.31
C VAL A 578 -9.16 31.96 1.80
N LEU A 579 -8.92 30.64 1.80
CA LEU A 579 -7.67 30.05 1.35
C LEU A 579 -7.45 30.24 -0.17
N VAL A 580 -8.49 30.05 -0.99
CA VAL A 580 -8.47 30.32 -2.43
C VAL A 580 -8.12 31.78 -2.69
N SER A 581 -8.74 32.71 -1.98
CA SER A 581 -8.46 34.15 -2.10
C SER A 581 -6.99 34.47 -1.82
N ALA A 582 -6.41 33.88 -0.76
CA ALA A 582 -5.00 34.04 -0.44
C ALA A 582 -4.07 33.45 -1.52
N VAL A 583 -4.40 32.26 -2.02
CA VAL A 583 -3.64 31.58 -3.07
C VAL A 583 -3.67 32.37 -4.38
N ARG A 584 -4.82 32.93 -4.78
CA ARG A 584 -4.93 33.79 -5.98
C ARG A 584 -4.00 35.00 -5.91
N ILE A 585 -3.90 35.65 -4.76
CA ILE A 585 -3.00 36.79 -4.55
C ILE A 585 -1.53 36.34 -4.70
N ALA A 586 -1.18 35.16 -4.19
CA ALA A 586 0.15 34.60 -4.34
C ALA A 586 0.47 34.24 -5.81
N LEU A 587 -0.51 33.74 -6.54
CA LEU A 587 -0.43 33.37 -7.96
C LEU A 587 -0.65 34.53 -8.94
N LYS A 588 -0.74 35.79 -8.48
CA LYS A 588 -1.05 36.97 -9.31
C LYS A 588 -0.23 37.08 -10.60
N ARG A 589 1.04 36.69 -10.58
CA ARG A 589 1.92 36.74 -11.77
C ARG A 589 1.50 35.70 -12.82
N LEU A 590 1.14 34.50 -12.38
CA LEU A 590 0.68 33.43 -13.25
C LEU A 590 -0.67 33.82 -13.87
N ILE A 591 -1.62 34.28 -13.05
CA ILE A 591 -2.96 34.68 -13.51
C ILE A 591 -2.87 35.78 -14.58
N VAL A 592 -2.10 36.84 -14.33
CA VAL A 592 -1.94 37.93 -15.31
C VAL A 592 -1.25 37.46 -16.59
N GLN A 593 -0.28 36.54 -16.49
CA GLN A 593 0.41 35.99 -17.65
C GLN A 593 -0.49 35.11 -18.52
N GLU A 594 -1.32 34.27 -17.90
CA GLU A 594 -2.25 33.38 -18.62
C GLU A 594 -3.35 34.18 -19.34
N ILE A 595 -3.89 35.24 -18.71
CA ILE A 595 -4.91 36.10 -19.35
C ILE A 595 -4.30 36.93 -20.49
N ASN A 596 -3.16 37.60 -20.26
CA ASN A 596 -2.64 38.57 -21.22
C ASN A 596 -1.61 38.02 -22.21
N SER A 597 -1.21 36.74 -22.09
CA SER A 597 -0.19 36.10 -22.94
C SER A 597 1.12 36.92 -23.12
N GLY A 598 1.48 37.76 -22.15
CA GLY A 598 2.66 38.63 -22.19
C GLY A 598 2.49 39.98 -22.90
N GLY A 599 1.24 40.42 -23.17
CA GLY A 599 0.93 41.76 -23.65
C GLY A 599 1.36 42.88 -22.69
N ALA A 600 1.63 44.06 -23.24
CA ALA A 600 2.03 45.24 -22.44
C ALA A 600 0.85 45.88 -21.70
N GLU A 601 -0.35 45.81 -22.27
CA GLU A 601 -1.60 46.32 -21.72
C GLU A 601 -2.55 45.15 -21.51
N LEU A 602 -3.27 45.12 -20.39
CA LEU A 602 -4.29 44.12 -20.08
C LEU A 602 -5.67 44.80 -20.27
N PRO A 603 -6.41 44.48 -21.35
CA PRO A 603 -7.77 44.98 -21.50
C PRO A 603 -8.65 44.38 -20.41
N VAL A 604 -9.45 45.22 -19.74
CA VAL A 604 -10.34 44.79 -18.65
C VAL A 604 -11.70 45.46 -18.77
N ILE A 605 -12.76 44.72 -18.48
CA ILE A 605 -14.08 45.29 -18.20
C ILE A 605 -14.11 45.68 -16.73
N THR A 606 -14.52 46.91 -16.43
CA THR A 606 -14.73 47.40 -15.07
C THR A 606 -16.20 47.70 -14.81
N LEU A 607 -16.60 47.63 -13.56
CA LEU A 607 -17.92 48.09 -13.15
C LEU A 607 -17.94 49.63 -13.09
N ALA A 608 -19.07 50.23 -13.47
CA ALA A 608 -19.27 51.65 -13.25
C ALA A 608 -19.20 51.97 -11.74
N PRO A 609 -18.57 53.08 -11.30
CA PRO A 609 -18.38 53.38 -9.88
C PRO A 609 -19.68 53.38 -9.05
N GLU A 610 -20.78 53.84 -9.64
CA GLU A 610 -22.10 53.86 -9.02
C GLU A 610 -22.63 52.44 -8.77
N LEU A 611 -22.41 51.53 -9.72
CA LEU A 611 -22.80 50.13 -9.60
C LEU A 611 -21.96 49.42 -8.53
N GLU A 612 -20.66 49.67 -8.51
CA GLU A 612 -19.75 49.14 -7.48
C GLU A 612 -20.18 49.56 -6.08
N GLN A 613 -20.50 50.85 -5.89
CA GLN A 613 -20.98 51.36 -4.61
C GLN A 613 -22.31 50.71 -4.17
N MET A 614 -23.25 50.52 -5.11
CA MET A 614 -24.53 49.84 -4.83
C MET A 614 -24.32 48.38 -4.41
N LEU A 615 -23.47 47.64 -5.12
CA LEU A 615 -23.15 46.25 -4.78
C LEU A 615 -22.48 46.15 -3.40
N HIS A 616 -21.56 47.07 -3.10
CA HIS A 616 -20.85 47.09 -1.83
C HIS A 616 -21.79 47.39 -0.64
N GLN A 617 -22.80 48.25 -0.83
CA GLN A 617 -23.85 48.51 0.16
C GLN A 617 -24.77 47.30 0.36
N SER A 618 -25.14 46.61 -0.72
CA SER A 618 -25.93 45.38 -0.67
C SER A 618 -25.22 44.25 0.09
N LEU A 619 -23.92 44.06 -0.17
CA LEU A 619 -23.06 43.12 0.57
C LEU A 619 -22.99 43.43 2.06
N GLN A 620 -22.86 44.72 2.44
CA GLN A 620 -22.85 45.14 3.85
C GLN A 620 -24.21 44.97 4.53
N ALA A 621 -25.31 45.15 3.81
CA ALA A 621 -26.66 45.00 4.33
C ALA A 621 -27.10 43.54 4.49
N GLY A 622 -26.55 42.62 3.71
CA GLY A 622 -26.91 41.19 3.67
C GLY A 622 -26.36 40.33 4.82
N GLY A 623 -25.31 40.76 5.53
CA GLY A 623 -24.70 39.97 6.60
C GLY A 623 -24.22 38.58 6.12
N ASP A 624 -24.36 37.55 6.96
CA ASP A 624 -23.96 36.15 6.67
C ASP A 624 -24.95 35.43 5.71
N ASP A 625 -26.15 35.98 5.49
CA ASP A 625 -27.21 35.39 4.65
C ASP A 625 -27.07 35.77 3.15
N GLY A 626 -26.01 36.51 2.78
CA GLY A 626 -25.67 36.87 1.41
C GLY A 626 -26.24 38.19 0.92
N ALA A 627 -25.59 38.78 -0.10
CA ALA A 627 -25.99 40.04 -0.69
C ALA A 627 -27.32 39.92 -1.46
N GLY A 628 -28.33 40.69 -1.05
CA GLY A 628 -29.59 40.80 -1.77
C GLY A 628 -29.46 41.77 -2.95
N ILE A 629 -29.41 41.26 -4.18
CA ILE A 629 -29.48 42.07 -5.41
C ILE A 629 -30.93 42.09 -5.89
N GLU A 630 -31.46 43.27 -6.21
CA GLU A 630 -32.80 43.39 -6.81
C GLU A 630 -32.85 42.65 -8.16
N PRO A 631 -33.87 41.81 -8.44
CA PRO A 631 -33.91 41.00 -9.66
C PRO A 631 -33.74 41.80 -10.97
N GLY A 632 -34.31 43.02 -11.03
CA GLY A 632 -34.16 43.89 -12.21
C GLY A 632 -32.74 44.43 -12.40
N LEU A 633 -31.98 44.63 -11.32
CA LEU A 633 -30.58 44.99 -11.39
C LEU A 633 -29.73 43.80 -11.86
N ALA A 634 -30.01 42.60 -11.35
CA ALA A 634 -29.33 41.38 -11.77
C ALA A 634 -29.53 41.10 -13.28
N GLU A 635 -30.76 41.24 -13.78
CA GLU A 635 -31.07 41.04 -15.21
C GLU A 635 -30.32 42.05 -16.10
N ARG A 636 -30.30 43.33 -15.72
CA ARG A 636 -29.55 44.36 -16.47
C ARG A 636 -28.05 44.10 -16.45
N LEU A 637 -27.51 43.65 -15.31
CA LEU A 637 -26.10 43.32 -15.16
C LEU A 637 -25.72 42.15 -16.08
N GLN A 638 -26.54 41.09 -16.12
CA GLN A 638 -26.35 39.97 -17.04
C GLN A 638 -26.38 40.38 -18.52
N GLN A 639 -27.37 41.17 -18.94
CA GLN A 639 -27.47 41.66 -20.31
C GLN A 639 -26.26 42.54 -20.70
N SER A 640 -25.83 43.42 -19.79
CA SER A 640 -24.69 44.30 -20.03
C SER A 640 -23.37 43.53 -20.12
N LEU A 641 -23.17 42.52 -19.26
CA LEU A 641 -22.01 41.64 -19.31
C LEU A 641 -21.96 40.82 -20.61
N GLN A 642 -23.09 40.28 -21.07
CA GLN A 642 -23.15 39.57 -22.35
C GLN A 642 -22.77 40.47 -23.53
N GLN A 643 -23.30 41.70 -23.56
CA GLN A 643 -22.97 42.66 -24.63
C GLN A 643 -21.49 43.07 -24.59
N ALA A 644 -20.95 43.35 -23.40
CA ALA A 644 -19.55 43.71 -23.23
C ALA A 644 -18.62 42.56 -23.62
N GLY A 645 -18.92 41.33 -23.19
CA GLY A 645 -18.17 40.13 -23.55
C GLY A 645 -18.20 39.88 -25.06
N GLN A 646 -19.36 40.02 -25.71
CA GLN A 646 -19.47 39.87 -27.16
C GLN A 646 -18.67 40.93 -27.92
N GLN A 647 -18.61 42.17 -27.43
CA GLN A 647 -17.77 43.22 -28.04
C GLN A 647 -16.28 42.92 -27.90
N GLN A 648 -15.85 42.41 -26.74
CA GLN A 648 -14.47 42.04 -26.47
C GLN A 648 -14.03 40.84 -27.33
N GLU A 649 -14.89 39.84 -27.48
CA GLU A 649 -14.68 38.69 -28.35
C GLU A 649 -14.56 39.12 -29.84
N LEU A 650 -15.42 40.04 -30.29
CA LEU A 650 -15.34 40.61 -31.65
C LEU A 650 -14.07 41.44 -31.88
N ALA A 651 -13.52 42.06 -30.82
CA ALA A 651 -12.26 42.79 -30.88
C ALA A 651 -11.04 41.86 -30.88
N GLY A 652 -11.22 40.56 -30.59
CA GLY A 652 -10.13 39.60 -30.44
C GLY A 652 -9.29 39.84 -29.19
N GLU A 653 -9.86 40.51 -28.18
CA GLU A 653 -9.25 40.75 -26.88
C GLU A 653 -9.66 39.64 -25.90
N PRO A 654 -8.76 39.23 -24.97
CA PRO A 654 -8.98 38.11 -24.05
C PRO A 654 -10.10 38.34 -23.04
#